data_AF-A0A2N8HFJ3-F1
#
_entry.id   AF-A0A2N8HFJ3-F1
#
_cell.length_a   1.000
_cell.length_b   1.000
_cell.length_c   1.000
_cell.angle_alpha   90.00
_cell.angle_beta   90.00
_cell.angle_gamma   90.00
#
_symmetry.space_group_name_H-M   'P 1'
#
loop_
_entity.id
_entity.type
_entity.pdbx_description
1 polymer ?
#
loop_
_entity_poly.entity_id
_entity_poly.type
_entity_poly.pdbx_seq_one_letter_code
_entity_poly.pdbx_strand_id
1 'polypeptide(L)'
;MKFSSLYRSLLFIPITAAFIGAAEAKTLQLYILTGQSNSLGAVKGSPASAELLEQYRSDGSTKFWHNNFNKITGSSVDCNPPASSSWGSVVPQVCGTESSNYNCMGPEYGFAAMMERKGWSLGGPGSGHADMGIVKAALDGGGNSYWNKGTNAYDAIVETVRKACENALANGYDKVEIMGVMYLQGESNTVTDSSNAANSFLTFLDNLQGDLARDGVDTGPLAAHQAILGEQAKWGTTNVTNAETGDVTGGFNGNEGSSGTTRDQQEALARANDNMGWVPTRDLAKITSGDSMGVHYDGKSQITIGARYAYEAARLAGYDTGTVRSGNYDAALSSTEAWMNGKLPVDSTAVWDAASSAKDNMVSSAAGTNAVLYGIRIEDTYLNTITIRGVAVDGSSAPSMQDGHLILGSGGIDIATGKNLNIASVLELQGDQQWNIAGGSTLSIRGSSSSGNHQLTFITGTGDVAIRNSTLAADPSGIAKVEVSAYVNTDAAAFTGNWTVGPSVEVTMNGTDTKTAGSGWGTGSVTLQGATVLAGWEHVTSNTWSNRFILEEGTVSSFGSSTNVTGKVLTLSGGISGNGALSKTTGNTLVLAHANTYAGGTQIRGGTLRLGDRNALGTGTAAVHTGGTLDLNHYDVSNTIRLAGGEALNWGTAARVEIGHQVVWADQHLEGTLTLSDGSRILAGNSMTLGTGDNLAAGNFTVELSSMNLVEGGEGLAAIIMTGGALNLLDGLTLDVSGILARSGTMSFRITDISGGTLEGLSSAEDFSLAEAAHGWNVLDYDASTGIVTLSVPEPSCALLGLLSMAALLATRRRA
;
A
#
# COMPACT_ATOMS: atom_id res chain seq x y z
N MET A 1 -59.15 27.98 -29.82
CA MET A 1 -60.37 27.32 -29.27
C MET A 1 -59.85 26.27 -28.29
N LYS A 2 -60.29 26.13 -27.02
CA LYS A 2 -61.63 25.80 -26.48
C LYS A 2 -62.20 24.51 -27.08
N PHE A 3 -62.70 23.51 -26.35
CA PHE A 3 -62.82 23.25 -24.88
C PHE A 3 -62.04 21.94 -24.54
N SER A 4 -62.08 21.24 -23.39
CA SER A 4 -62.77 21.26 -22.07
C SER A 4 -61.89 20.41 -21.09
N SER A 5 -61.85 20.50 -19.75
CA SER A 5 -62.79 20.94 -18.70
C SER A 5 -63.85 19.92 -18.22
N LEU A 6 -63.41 18.70 -17.86
CA LEU A 6 -64.10 17.78 -16.94
C LEU A 6 -63.07 17.11 -15.98
N TYR A 7 -63.55 16.43 -14.94
CA TYR A 7 -62.75 15.77 -13.87
C TYR A 7 -61.93 16.72 -12.97
N ARG A 8 -62.59 17.71 -12.35
CA ARG A 8 -62.11 18.45 -11.17
C ARG A 8 -63.14 18.47 -10.03
N SER A 9 -63.66 17.29 -9.65
CA SER A 9 -64.73 17.19 -8.62
C SER A 9 -64.72 15.87 -7.82
N LEU A 10 -63.56 15.28 -7.50
CA LEU A 10 -63.52 14.03 -6.72
C LEU A 10 -62.19 13.78 -5.96
N LEU A 11 -61.65 14.79 -5.26
CA LEU A 11 -60.54 14.62 -4.29
C LEU A 11 -60.36 15.87 -3.40
N PHE A 12 -61.24 16.05 -2.41
CA PHE A 12 -61.05 17.01 -1.31
C PHE A 12 -61.74 16.48 -0.03
N ILE A 13 -61.15 15.42 0.53
CA ILE A 13 -61.30 15.05 1.95
C ILE A 13 -60.08 15.66 2.67
N PRO A 14 -60.23 16.31 3.84
CA PRO A 14 -59.10 16.97 4.49
C PRO A 14 -58.07 15.95 4.99
N ILE A 15 -56.85 16.03 4.48
CA ILE A 15 -55.70 15.26 4.98
C ILE A 15 -55.18 15.93 6.25
N THR A 16 -55.90 15.74 7.35
CA THR A 16 -55.53 16.18 8.71
C THR A 16 -55.57 15.02 9.71
N ALA A 17 -55.36 13.79 9.22
CA ALA A 17 -55.40 12.55 9.99
C ALA A 17 -54.48 11.46 9.39
N ALA A 18 -53.25 11.83 9.00
CA ALA A 18 -52.29 10.91 8.37
C ALA A 18 -50.80 11.22 8.69
N PHE A 19 -50.52 11.94 9.78
CA PHE A 19 -49.16 12.17 10.29
C PHE A 19 -49.12 12.05 11.83
N ILE A 20 -49.77 11.02 12.36
CA ILE A 20 -49.23 10.36 13.55
C ILE A 20 -48.21 9.38 12.99
N GLY A 21 -46.95 9.80 12.93
CA GLY A 21 -45.85 8.83 12.86
C GLY A 21 -45.93 8.01 14.15
N ALA A 22 -46.03 6.68 14.03
CA ALA A 22 -45.79 5.84 15.19
C ALA A 22 -44.34 6.11 15.62
N ALA A 23 -44.13 6.57 16.85
CA ALA A 23 -42.79 6.60 17.41
C ALA A 23 -42.31 5.15 17.48
N GLU A 24 -41.13 4.86 16.92
CA GLU A 24 -40.51 3.54 17.08
C GLU A 24 -40.23 3.32 18.55
N ALA A 25 -40.65 2.16 19.07
CA ALA A 25 -40.52 1.82 20.48
C ALA A 25 -39.03 1.77 20.86
N LYS A 26 -38.61 2.65 21.77
CA LYS A 26 -37.18 2.81 22.07
C LYS A 26 -36.69 1.56 22.80
N THR A 27 -35.84 0.80 22.14
CA THR A 27 -35.43 -0.53 22.58
C THR A 27 -33.98 -0.52 23.06
N LEU A 28 -33.70 -1.19 24.18
CA LEU A 28 -32.35 -1.47 24.68
C LEU A 28 -32.04 -2.95 24.50
N GLN A 29 -31.14 -3.29 23.59
CA GLN A 29 -30.62 -4.65 23.45
C GLN A 29 -29.41 -4.84 24.36
N LEU A 30 -29.32 -5.95 25.09
CA LEU A 30 -28.17 -6.20 25.97
C LEU A 30 -27.69 -7.66 25.99
N TYR A 31 -26.39 -7.84 26.22
CA TYR A 31 -25.80 -9.10 26.67
C TYR A 31 -25.49 -9.04 28.18
N ILE A 32 -25.64 -10.19 28.85
CA ILE A 32 -25.22 -10.35 30.24
C ILE A 32 -23.79 -10.91 30.27
N LEU A 33 -22.83 -10.22 30.89
CA LEU A 33 -21.46 -10.69 31.08
C LEU A 33 -21.29 -11.28 32.48
N THR A 34 -20.95 -12.57 32.56
CA THR A 34 -20.88 -13.29 33.84
C THR A 34 -19.93 -14.48 33.82
N GLY A 35 -19.57 -14.94 35.02
CA GLY A 35 -18.61 -16.01 35.24
C GLY A 35 -17.66 -15.70 36.39
N GLN A 36 -16.51 -16.39 36.42
CA GLN A 36 -15.55 -16.26 37.52
C GLN A 36 -14.51 -15.14 37.26
N SER A 37 -13.32 -15.25 37.87
CA SER A 37 -12.31 -14.20 37.93
C SER A 37 -11.88 -13.64 36.57
N ASN A 38 -11.83 -14.45 35.51
CA ASN A 38 -11.52 -13.96 34.16
C ASN A 38 -12.68 -13.19 33.50
N SER A 39 -13.94 -13.45 33.86
CA SER A 39 -15.07 -12.57 33.52
C SER A 39 -15.05 -11.29 34.36
N LEU A 40 -14.60 -11.37 35.61
CA LEU A 40 -14.44 -10.21 36.48
C LEU A 40 -13.33 -9.28 35.97
N GLY A 41 -12.18 -9.81 35.54
CA GLY A 41 -11.15 -9.07 34.81
C GLY A 41 -9.71 -9.43 35.22
N ALA A 42 -8.77 -8.52 34.99
CA ALA A 42 -7.35 -8.69 35.34
C ALA A 42 -7.03 -8.55 36.86
N VAL A 43 -7.87 -9.12 37.73
CA VAL A 43 -8.01 -8.85 39.19
C VAL A 43 -6.72 -8.94 40.03
N LYS A 44 -5.63 -9.49 39.49
CA LYS A 44 -4.35 -9.68 40.20
C LYS A 44 -3.21 -8.76 39.76
N GLY A 45 -3.54 -7.62 39.13
CA GLY A 45 -2.61 -6.49 39.05
C GLY A 45 -1.89 -6.29 37.72
N SER A 46 -2.46 -6.74 36.60
CA SER A 46 -1.94 -6.47 35.26
C SER A 46 -3.01 -5.80 34.37
N PRO A 47 -3.31 -4.50 34.59
CA PRO A 47 -4.18 -3.75 33.70
C PRO A 47 -3.59 -3.62 32.30
N ALA A 48 -4.44 -3.27 31.33
CA ALA A 48 -3.96 -2.74 30.06
C ALA A 48 -3.20 -1.42 30.31
N SER A 49 -2.23 -1.10 29.44
CA SER A 49 -1.48 0.16 29.57
C SER A 49 -2.40 1.37 29.33
N ALA A 50 -1.97 2.56 29.75
CA ALA A 50 -2.78 3.77 29.57
C ALA A 50 -3.09 4.05 28.09
N GLU A 51 -2.16 3.69 27.21
CA GLU A 51 -2.27 3.82 25.75
C GLU A 51 -3.28 2.83 25.18
N LEU A 52 -3.30 1.58 25.66
CA LEU A 52 -4.33 0.59 25.29
C LEU A 52 -5.71 0.96 25.82
N LEU A 53 -5.79 1.50 27.04
CA LEU A 53 -7.03 2.00 27.62
C LEU A 53 -7.58 3.22 26.85
N GLU A 54 -6.72 4.08 26.32
CA GLU A 54 -7.16 5.19 25.45
C GLU A 54 -7.55 4.67 24.06
N GLN A 55 -6.76 3.77 23.45
CA GLN A 55 -7.04 3.19 22.13
C GLN A 55 -8.41 2.48 22.10
N TYR A 56 -8.75 1.72 23.15
CA TYR A 56 -9.99 0.96 23.26
C TYR A 56 -11.04 1.64 24.17
N ARG A 57 -10.94 2.96 24.36
CA ARG A 57 -11.95 3.74 25.09
C ARG A 57 -13.30 3.69 24.36
N SER A 58 -14.35 3.27 25.07
CA SER A 58 -15.73 3.33 24.57
C SER A 58 -16.19 4.78 24.36
N ASP A 59 -16.91 5.04 23.27
CA ASP A 59 -17.51 6.35 22.98
C ASP A 59 -18.80 6.62 23.76
N GLY A 60 -19.33 5.59 24.43
CA GLY A 60 -20.57 5.63 25.22
C GLY A 60 -21.84 5.30 24.44
N SER A 61 -21.73 4.86 23.18
CA SER A 61 -22.86 4.23 22.49
C SER A 61 -23.18 2.85 23.09
N THR A 62 -22.19 2.05 23.50
CA THR A 62 -22.40 0.89 24.38
C THR A 62 -22.73 1.33 25.81
N LYS A 63 -23.93 1.04 26.30
CA LYS A 63 -24.32 1.31 27.68
C LYS A 63 -23.78 0.23 28.63
N PHE A 64 -23.41 0.62 29.84
CA PHE A 64 -22.85 -0.27 30.85
C PHE A 64 -23.64 -0.21 32.15
N TRP A 65 -23.91 -1.38 32.71
CA TRP A 65 -24.43 -1.58 34.06
C TRP A 65 -23.65 -2.72 34.72
N HIS A 66 -23.31 -2.57 36.01
CA HIS A 66 -22.57 -3.62 36.72
C HIS A 66 -22.87 -3.70 38.21
N ASN A 67 -22.72 -4.92 38.74
CA ASN A 67 -22.67 -5.22 40.17
C ASN A 67 -21.92 -6.54 40.33
N ASN A 68 -20.59 -6.47 40.46
CA ASN A 68 -19.76 -7.63 40.78
C ASN A 68 -19.90 -7.95 42.27
N PHE A 69 -19.83 -9.22 42.66
CA PHE A 69 -20.26 -9.64 43.99
C PHE A 69 -19.40 -10.74 44.62
N ASN A 70 -19.47 -10.84 45.94
CA ASN A 70 -18.84 -11.90 46.72
C ASN A 70 -19.73 -13.15 46.73
N LYS A 71 -19.26 -14.25 46.13
CA LYS A 71 -19.95 -15.54 46.03
C LYS A 71 -20.46 -16.13 47.35
N ILE A 72 -19.84 -15.78 48.49
CA ILE A 72 -20.23 -16.31 49.81
C ILE A 72 -21.39 -15.51 50.39
N THR A 73 -21.42 -14.19 50.21
CA THR A 73 -22.42 -13.31 50.85
C THR A 73 -23.50 -12.77 49.90
N GLY A 74 -23.33 -12.92 48.58
CA GLY A 74 -24.17 -12.30 47.56
C GLY A 74 -24.09 -10.77 47.49
N SER A 75 -23.27 -10.16 48.35
CA SER A 75 -23.10 -8.71 48.45
C SER A 75 -22.19 -8.18 47.34
N SER A 76 -22.43 -6.95 46.87
CA SER A 76 -21.48 -6.24 46.00
C SER A 76 -20.08 -6.30 46.60
N VAL A 77 -19.05 -6.48 45.76
CA VAL A 77 -17.69 -6.10 46.16
C VAL A 77 -17.53 -4.60 46.04
N ASP A 78 -16.65 -4.02 46.86
CA ASP A 78 -16.23 -2.63 46.68
C ASP A 78 -15.45 -2.51 45.37
N CYS A 79 -16.06 -1.79 44.43
CA CYS A 79 -15.46 -1.42 43.16
C CYS A 79 -15.38 0.10 43.02
N ASN A 80 -14.42 0.58 42.22
CA ASN A 80 -14.44 1.91 41.64
C ASN A 80 -14.53 1.77 40.10
N PRO A 81 -15.60 2.26 39.44
CA PRO A 81 -16.81 2.83 40.05
C PRO A 81 -17.58 1.79 40.90
N PRO A 82 -18.39 2.24 41.88
CA PRO A 82 -19.26 1.36 42.66
C PRO A 82 -20.40 0.79 41.80
N ALA A 83 -21.12 -0.21 42.30
CA ALA A 83 -22.24 -0.85 41.60
C ALA A 83 -23.24 0.18 41.05
N SER A 84 -23.70 -0.03 39.82
CA SER A 84 -24.42 0.97 39.03
C SER A 84 -25.78 1.34 39.63
N SER A 85 -26.03 2.64 39.72
CA SER A 85 -27.34 3.24 40.04
C SER A 85 -28.05 3.81 38.80
N SER A 86 -27.32 3.97 37.69
CA SER A 86 -27.77 4.41 36.37
C SER A 86 -26.88 3.79 35.29
N TRP A 87 -27.39 3.66 34.08
CA TRP A 87 -26.59 3.28 32.90
C TRP A 87 -25.50 4.32 32.60
N GLY A 88 -24.27 3.86 32.37
CA GLY A 88 -23.12 4.69 31.97
C GLY A 88 -22.46 4.21 30.68
N SER A 89 -21.26 4.72 30.35
CA SER A 89 -20.37 4.12 29.34
C SER A 89 -19.53 2.99 29.95
N VAL A 90 -18.95 2.12 29.12
CA VAL A 90 -18.00 1.11 29.61
C VAL A 90 -16.72 1.77 30.12
N VAL A 91 -16.34 1.46 31.36
CA VAL A 91 -15.15 2.00 32.05
C VAL A 91 -14.38 0.90 32.79
N PRO A 92 -13.05 1.02 32.97
CA PRO A 92 -12.29 0.04 33.71
C PRO A 92 -12.75 -0.02 35.17
N GLN A 93 -13.00 -1.24 35.66
CA GLN A 93 -13.34 -1.48 37.05
C GLN A 93 -12.06 -1.67 37.87
N VAL A 94 -12.04 -1.16 39.10
CA VAL A 94 -11.00 -1.40 40.10
C VAL A 94 -11.67 -2.10 41.28
N CYS A 95 -11.14 -3.23 41.72
CA CYS A 95 -11.70 -4.07 42.78
C CYS A 95 -10.84 -3.98 44.04
N GLY A 96 -11.46 -3.74 45.20
CA GLY A 96 -10.76 -3.71 46.49
C GLY A 96 -11.14 -2.54 47.39
N THR A 97 -10.36 -2.35 48.45
CA THR A 97 -10.48 -1.20 49.36
C THR A 97 -9.35 -0.19 49.09
N GLU A 98 -9.42 1.02 49.65
CA GLU A 98 -8.40 2.07 49.47
C GLU A 98 -6.95 1.61 49.75
N SER A 99 -6.75 0.59 50.58
CA SER A 99 -5.44 0.03 50.93
C SER A 99 -4.98 -1.14 50.03
N SER A 100 -5.83 -1.65 49.14
CA SER A 100 -5.56 -2.82 48.30
C SER A 100 -6.38 -2.78 46.98
N ASN A 101 -6.16 -1.75 46.16
CA ASN A 101 -6.82 -1.59 44.86
C ASN A 101 -6.15 -2.44 43.77
N TYR A 102 -6.92 -3.26 43.06
CA TYR A 102 -6.47 -3.99 41.87
C TYR A 102 -7.37 -3.71 40.67
N ASN A 103 -6.80 -3.40 39.50
CA ASN A 103 -7.58 -3.12 38.30
C ASN A 103 -8.20 -4.42 37.75
N CYS A 104 -9.53 -4.53 37.80
CA CYS A 104 -10.33 -5.67 37.32
C CYS A 104 -11.09 -5.29 36.03
N MET A 105 -10.37 -4.76 35.04
CA MET A 105 -10.89 -4.62 33.67
C MET A 105 -11.06 -6.00 33.04
N GLY A 106 -12.25 -6.30 32.52
CA GLY A 106 -12.60 -7.56 31.87
C GLY A 106 -13.00 -7.42 30.40
N PRO A 107 -13.67 -8.45 29.83
CA PRO A 107 -14.01 -8.50 28.42
C PRO A 107 -14.94 -7.38 27.93
N GLU A 108 -15.66 -6.69 28.83
CA GLU A 108 -16.54 -5.58 28.48
C GLU A 108 -15.84 -4.48 27.65
N TYR A 109 -14.54 -4.25 27.90
CA TYR A 109 -13.79 -3.16 27.27
C TYR A 109 -13.55 -3.42 25.79
N GLY A 110 -13.04 -4.61 25.46
CA GLY A 110 -12.82 -5.03 24.07
C GLY A 110 -14.13 -5.31 23.32
N PHE A 111 -15.19 -5.72 24.04
CA PHE A 111 -16.51 -5.92 23.43
C PHE A 111 -17.07 -4.59 22.91
N ALA A 112 -17.19 -3.60 23.78
CA ALA A 112 -17.71 -2.29 23.43
C ALA A 112 -16.89 -1.66 22.31
N ALA A 113 -15.58 -1.52 22.49
CA ALA A 113 -14.71 -0.90 21.51
C ALA A 113 -14.77 -1.56 20.13
N MET A 114 -14.98 -2.88 20.05
CA MET A 114 -15.14 -3.59 18.78
C MET A 114 -16.52 -3.32 18.14
N MET A 115 -17.61 -3.49 18.89
CA MET A 115 -18.97 -3.23 18.38
C MET A 115 -19.14 -1.79 17.89
N GLU A 116 -18.64 -0.82 18.66
CA GLU A 116 -18.73 0.63 18.36
C GLU A 116 -17.98 0.98 17.08
N ARG A 117 -16.70 0.57 16.96
CA ARG A 117 -15.86 0.84 15.77
C ARG A 117 -16.40 0.21 14.48
N LYS A 118 -17.07 -0.94 14.58
CA LYS A 118 -17.66 -1.65 13.43
C LYS A 118 -19.06 -1.11 13.07
N GLY A 119 -19.67 -0.28 13.92
CA GLY A 119 -21.06 0.14 13.78
C GLY A 119 -22.05 -1.02 13.93
N TRP A 120 -21.71 -2.04 14.72
CA TRP A 120 -22.54 -3.22 14.93
C TRP A 120 -23.56 -2.99 16.04
N SER A 121 -24.78 -3.51 15.83
CA SER A 121 -25.85 -3.61 16.84
C SER A 121 -26.04 -5.08 17.24
N LEU A 122 -26.76 -5.34 18.33
CA LEU A 122 -27.02 -6.74 18.75
C LEU A 122 -28.19 -7.39 17.99
N GLY A 123 -29.07 -6.60 17.38
CA GLY A 123 -30.20 -7.06 16.57
C GLY A 123 -29.93 -7.16 15.06
N GLY A 124 -28.72 -6.84 14.62
CA GLY A 124 -28.28 -7.05 13.24
C GLY A 124 -28.42 -5.84 12.31
N PRO A 125 -28.07 -5.98 11.02
CA PRO A 125 -28.05 -4.89 10.03
C PRO A 125 -29.39 -4.17 9.76
N GLY A 126 -30.49 -4.58 10.37
CA GLY A 126 -31.84 -4.04 10.15
C GLY A 126 -32.65 -3.74 11.42
N SER A 127 -32.04 -3.75 12.61
CA SER A 127 -32.75 -3.58 13.90
C SER A 127 -33.20 -2.15 14.25
N GLY A 128 -32.94 -1.17 13.38
CA GLY A 128 -33.33 0.23 13.60
C GLY A 128 -32.55 0.91 14.72
N HIS A 129 -33.18 1.88 15.40
CA HIS A 129 -32.54 2.70 16.45
C HIS A 129 -32.57 2.05 17.85
N ALA A 130 -32.16 0.78 17.95
CA ALA A 130 -31.92 0.14 19.23
C ALA A 130 -30.59 0.62 19.86
N ASP A 131 -30.61 1.04 21.13
CA ASP A 131 -29.37 1.21 21.90
C ASP A 131 -28.84 -0.18 22.30
N MET A 132 -27.51 -0.29 22.43
CA MET A 132 -26.82 -1.51 22.87
C MET A 132 -26.31 -1.36 24.31
N GLY A 133 -26.32 -2.43 25.10
CA GLY A 133 -25.70 -2.45 26.42
C GLY A 133 -25.10 -3.77 26.88
N ILE A 134 -24.35 -3.71 27.98
CA ILE A 134 -23.77 -4.85 28.70
C ILE A 134 -24.18 -4.75 30.17
N VAL A 135 -24.69 -5.86 30.73
CA VAL A 135 -24.89 -6.00 32.19
C VAL A 135 -23.85 -6.97 32.76
N LYS A 136 -22.90 -6.47 33.56
CA LYS A 136 -21.82 -7.28 34.15
C LYS A 136 -22.12 -7.67 35.60
N ALA A 137 -22.11 -8.97 35.88
CA ALA A 137 -22.33 -9.53 37.21
C ALA A 137 -21.42 -10.76 37.43
N ALA A 138 -20.14 -10.51 37.73
CA ALA A 138 -19.12 -11.55 37.89
C ALA A 138 -18.64 -11.69 39.35
N LEU A 139 -17.98 -12.83 39.65
CA LEU A 139 -17.46 -13.20 40.97
C LEU A 139 -15.99 -13.66 40.90
N ASP A 140 -15.23 -13.57 42.00
CA ASP A 140 -13.87 -14.12 42.06
C ASP A 140 -13.86 -15.61 42.49
N GLY A 141 -13.73 -16.51 41.50
CA GLY A 141 -13.45 -17.95 41.63
C GLY A 141 -14.59 -18.82 42.23
N GLY A 142 -14.70 -20.08 41.82
CA GLY A 142 -15.75 -21.03 42.26
C GLY A 142 -16.47 -21.63 41.06
N GLY A 143 -16.89 -22.90 41.14
CA GLY A 143 -17.37 -23.68 39.98
C GLY A 143 -18.80 -23.38 39.50
N ASN A 144 -19.22 -24.08 38.44
CA ASN A 144 -20.54 -23.97 37.81
C ASN A 144 -21.72 -24.12 38.79
N SER A 145 -21.58 -24.91 39.86
CA SER A 145 -22.60 -25.06 40.91
C SER A 145 -22.98 -23.76 41.64
N TYR A 146 -22.17 -22.70 41.57
CA TYR A 146 -22.53 -21.36 42.05
C TYR A 146 -23.53 -20.62 41.12
N TRP A 147 -23.80 -21.13 39.92
CA TRP A 147 -24.81 -20.58 39.00
C TRP A 147 -26.13 -21.37 39.04
N ASN A 148 -26.27 -22.31 39.97
CA ASN A 148 -27.52 -23.00 40.24
C ASN A 148 -28.52 -22.06 40.95
N LYS A 149 -29.81 -22.17 40.63
CA LYS A 149 -30.89 -21.36 41.21
C LYS A 149 -30.99 -21.50 42.74
N GLY A 150 -31.22 -20.38 43.44
CA GLY A 150 -31.27 -20.33 44.90
C GLY A 150 -29.89 -20.37 45.56
N THR A 151 -28.85 -19.91 44.85
CA THR A 151 -27.51 -19.65 45.39
C THR A 151 -27.23 -18.16 45.33
N ASN A 152 -26.41 -17.66 46.28
CA ASN A 152 -26.10 -16.23 46.42
C ASN A 152 -25.52 -15.59 45.14
N ALA A 153 -24.89 -16.37 44.27
CA ALA A 153 -24.33 -15.90 43.00
C ALA A 153 -25.37 -15.86 41.87
N TYR A 154 -26.24 -16.88 41.76
CA TYR A 154 -27.40 -16.84 40.87
C TYR A 154 -28.38 -15.71 41.24
N ASP A 155 -28.69 -15.56 42.53
CA ASP A 155 -29.63 -14.56 42.99
C ASP A 155 -29.09 -13.13 42.75
N ALA A 156 -27.76 -12.94 42.86
CA ALA A 156 -27.10 -11.66 42.58
C ALA A 156 -27.11 -11.28 41.08
N ILE A 157 -26.91 -12.21 40.15
CA ILE A 157 -27.03 -11.92 38.70
C ILE A 157 -28.48 -11.58 38.31
N VAL A 158 -29.46 -12.37 38.79
CA VAL A 158 -30.88 -12.11 38.53
C VAL A 158 -31.28 -10.72 39.04
N GLU A 159 -30.90 -10.36 40.26
CA GLU A 159 -31.22 -9.06 40.87
C GLU A 159 -30.48 -7.89 40.19
N THR A 160 -29.28 -8.12 39.65
CA THR A 160 -28.50 -7.10 38.92
C THR A 160 -29.12 -6.78 37.57
N VAL A 161 -29.43 -7.81 36.77
CA VAL A 161 -30.05 -7.65 35.45
C VAL A 161 -31.46 -7.08 35.58
N ARG A 162 -32.21 -7.53 36.60
CA ARG A 162 -33.51 -6.96 36.98
C ARG A 162 -33.45 -5.45 37.18
N LYS A 163 -32.52 -4.96 38.02
CA LYS A 163 -32.33 -3.52 38.26
C LYS A 163 -31.91 -2.75 37.01
N ALA A 164 -31.06 -3.33 36.17
CA ALA A 164 -30.66 -2.72 34.91
C ALA A 164 -31.86 -2.52 33.96
N CYS A 165 -32.72 -3.54 33.84
CA CYS A 165 -33.95 -3.49 33.03
C CYS A 165 -34.99 -2.52 33.61
N GLU A 166 -35.24 -2.59 34.93
CA GLU A 166 -36.17 -1.68 35.62
C GLU A 166 -35.71 -0.21 35.52
N ASN A 167 -34.40 0.05 35.59
CA ASN A 167 -33.84 1.38 35.37
C ASN A 167 -33.98 1.84 33.91
N ALA A 168 -33.78 0.95 32.93
CA ALA A 168 -33.98 1.29 31.51
C ALA A 168 -35.44 1.68 31.23
N LEU A 169 -36.40 0.84 31.62
CA LEU A 169 -37.83 1.11 31.43
C LEU A 169 -38.28 2.39 32.16
N ALA A 170 -37.73 2.68 33.35
CA ALA A 170 -37.99 3.92 34.07
C ALA A 170 -37.35 5.18 33.44
N ASN A 171 -36.38 5.03 32.53
CA ASN A 171 -35.63 6.13 31.90
C ASN A 171 -35.84 6.20 30.38
N GLY A 172 -37.04 5.84 29.90
CA GLY A 172 -37.49 6.14 28.54
C GLY A 172 -37.13 5.10 27.48
N TYR A 173 -36.90 3.85 27.87
CA TYR A 173 -37.01 2.71 26.96
C TYR A 173 -38.40 2.07 27.08
N ASP A 174 -39.00 1.72 25.95
CA ASP A 174 -40.29 1.00 25.89
C ASP A 174 -40.09 -0.52 25.99
N LYS A 175 -38.91 -1.02 25.60
CA LYS A 175 -38.55 -2.44 25.61
C LYS A 175 -37.08 -2.64 25.98
N VAL A 176 -36.79 -3.72 26.70
CA VAL A 176 -35.44 -4.27 26.86
C VAL A 176 -35.41 -5.68 26.26
N GLU A 177 -34.36 -6.00 25.50
CA GLU A 177 -34.16 -7.30 24.85
C GLU A 177 -32.87 -7.93 25.36
N ILE A 178 -32.97 -9.11 25.98
CA ILE A 178 -31.81 -9.82 26.53
C ILE A 178 -31.33 -10.84 25.49
N MET A 179 -30.30 -10.42 24.76
CA MET A 179 -29.76 -11.10 23.56
C MET A 179 -28.94 -12.35 23.88
N GLY A 180 -28.51 -12.52 25.14
CA GLY A 180 -27.84 -13.74 25.59
C GLY A 180 -26.92 -13.53 26.78
N VAL A 181 -26.12 -14.57 27.07
CA VAL A 181 -25.07 -14.53 28.09
C VAL A 181 -23.69 -14.70 27.45
N MET A 182 -22.76 -13.80 27.77
CA MET A 182 -21.32 -13.98 27.59
C MET A 182 -20.76 -14.62 28.86
N TYR A 183 -20.29 -15.87 28.77
CA TYR A 183 -19.96 -16.71 29.91
C TYR A 183 -18.50 -17.17 29.85
N LEU A 184 -17.65 -16.70 30.76
CA LEU A 184 -16.26 -17.19 30.93
C LEU A 184 -16.07 -17.73 32.35
N GLN A 185 -16.29 -19.03 32.46
CA GLN A 185 -16.34 -19.77 33.73
C GLN A 185 -16.05 -21.26 33.53
N GLY A 186 -15.27 -21.82 34.45
CA GLY A 186 -15.05 -23.25 34.62
C GLY A 186 -13.69 -23.64 35.21
N GLU A 187 -12.77 -22.68 35.38
CA GLU A 187 -11.41 -22.91 35.91
C GLU A 187 -11.43 -23.48 37.35
N SER A 188 -12.47 -23.14 38.11
CA SER A 188 -12.69 -23.60 39.50
C SER A 188 -13.64 -24.79 39.64
N ASN A 189 -14.04 -25.45 38.54
CA ASN A 189 -14.99 -26.57 38.59
C ASN A 189 -14.46 -27.76 39.40
N THR A 190 -15.29 -28.39 40.23
CA THR A 190 -15.00 -29.73 40.74
C THR A 190 -15.08 -30.78 39.63
N VAL A 191 -14.68 -32.03 39.91
CA VAL A 191 -14.91 -33.16 38.99
C VAL A 191 -16.40 -33.28 38.65
N THR A 192 -17.29 -33.07 39.62
CA THR A 192 -18.76 -33.12 39.44
C THR A 192 -19.28 -31.97 38.57
N ASP A 193 -18.83 -30.73 38.82
CA ASP A 193 -19.16 -29.58 37.98
C ASP A 193 -18.67 -29.77 36.53
N SER A 194 -17.46 -30.35 36.40
CA SER A 194 -16.83 -30.63 35.10
C SER A 194 -17.61 -31.69 34.34
N SER A 195 -18.06 -32.77 34.97
CA SER A 195 -18.82 -33.87 34.34
C SER A 195 -20.22 -33.50 33.83
N ASN A 196 -20.75 -32.32 34.19
CA ASN A 196 -22.09 -31.87 33.83
C ASN A 196 -22.11 -30.43 33.28
N ALA A 197 -20.97 -29.91 32.82
CA ALA A 197 -20.78 -28.48 32.54
C ALA A 197 -21.79 -27.92 31.52
N ALA A 198 -22.04 -28.66 30.43
CA ALA A 198 -23.01 -28.28 29.41
C ALA A 198 -24.46 -28.24 29.93
N ASN A 199 -24.90 -29.32 30.60
CA ASN A 199 -26.26 -29.41 31.14
C ASN A 199 -26.53 -28.36 32.23
N SER A 200 -25.54 -28.11 33.10
CA SER A 200 -25.65 -27.06 34.13
C SER A 200 -25.76 -25.66 33.50
N PHE A 201 -25.05 -25.39 32.40
CA PHE A 201 -25.15 -24.12 31.69
C PHE A 201 -26.51 -23.92 31.00
N LEU A 202 -27.04 -24.94 30.31
CA LEU A 202 -28.40 -24.88 29.75
C LEU A 202 -29.46 -24.69 30.85
N THR A 203 -29.34 -25.44 31.95
CA THR A 203 -30.21 -25.28 33.14
C THR A 203 -30.13 -23.86 33.73
N PHE A 204 -28.95 -23.23 33.71
CA PHE A 204 -28.77 -21.85 34.14
C PHE A 204 -29.51 -20.87 33.21
N LEU A 205 -29.40 -21.02 31.88
CA LEU A 205 -30.17 -20.20 30.91
C LEU A 205 -31.69 -20.37 31.08
N ASP A 206 -32.18 -21.61 31.20
CA ASP A 206 -33.60 -21.94 31.39
C ASP A 206 -34.20 -21.30 32.65
N ASN A 207 -33.42 -21.24 33.73
CA ASN A 207 -33.83 -20.57 34.96
C ASN A 207 -33.73 -19.03 34.82
N LEU A 208 -32.65 -18.53 34.23
CA LEU A 208 -32.36 -17.10 34.11
C LEU A 208 -33.41 -16.39 33.25
N GLN A 209 -33.82 -16.98 32.12
CA GLN A 209 -34.91 -16.43 31.30
C GLN A 209 -36.22 -16.36 32.09
N GLY A 210 -36.53 -17.38 32.90
CA GLY A 210 -37.77 -17.46 33.68
C GLY A 210 -37.85 -16.47 34.86
N ASP A 211 -36.73 -16.11 35.49
CA ASP A 211 -36.69 -15.15 36.62
C ASP A 211 -36.53 -13.68 36.19
N LEU A 212 -36.23 -13.46 34.91
CA LEU A 212 -36.10 -12.14 34.29
C LEU A 212 -37.35 -11.74 33.49
N ALA A 213 -37.98 -12.68 32.77
CA ALA A 213 -39.16 -12.45 31.91
C ALA A 213 -40.29 -11.69 32.64
N ARG A 214 -40.78 -10.62 32.01
CA ARG A 214 -41.78 -9.69 32.54
C ARG A 214 -42.27 -8.74 31.44
N ASP A 215 -43.33 -7.99 31.73
CA ASP A 215 -43.76 -6.87 30.89
C ASP A 215 -42.59 -5.90 30.62
N GLY A 216 -42.32 -5.62 29.35
CA GLY A 216 -41.23 -4.75 28.91
C GLY A 216 -39.84 -5.39 28.80
N VAL A 217 -39.64 -6.65 29.21
CA VAL A 217 -38.34 -7.35 29.06
C VAL A 217 -38.51 -8.68 28.31
N ASP A 218 -37.91 -8.74 27.13
CA ASP A 218 -37.91 -9.90 26.26
C ASP A 218 -36.69 -10.78 26.53
N THR A 219 -36.95 -12.05 26.81
CA THR A 219 -35.95 -13.10 27.06
C THR A 219 -35.96 -14.18 25.99
N GLY A 220 -36.61 -13.94 24.85
CA GLY A 220 -36.69 -14.86 23.71
C GLY A 220 -35.34 -15.45 23.27
N PRO A 221 -34.27 -14.64 23.13
CA PRO A 221 -32.93 -15.16 22.80
C PRO A 221 -32.38 -16.11 23.88
N LEU A 222 -32.54 -15.79 25.18
CA LEU A 222 -32.15 -16.71 26.26
C LEU A 222 -32.96 -18.03 26.23
N ALA A 223 -34.25 -17.97 25.91
CA ALA A 223 -35.11 -19.14 25.76
C ALA A 223 -34.80 -19.97 24.49
N ALA A 224 -34.14 -19.36 23.49
CA ALA A 224 -33.51 -20.03 22.35
C ALA A 224 -32.06 -20.48 22.65
N HIS A 225 -31.63 -20.38 23.91
CA HIS A 225 -30.27 -20.65 24.41
C HIS A 225 -29.15 -19.84 23.73
N GLN A 226 -29.44 -18.61 23.31
CA GLN A 226 -28.43 -17.72 22.72
C GLN A 226 -27.38 -17.32 23.77
N ALA A 227 -26.13 -17.67 23.49
CA ALA A 227 -25.01 -17.49 24.43
C ALA A 227 -23.65 -17.50 23.70
N ILE A 228 -22.63 -17.00 24.37
CA ILE A 228 -21.25 -17.08 23.88
C ILE A 228 -20.38 -17.60 25.02
N LEU A 229 -19.69 -18.71 24.77
CA LEU A 229 -18.91 -19.45 25.76
C LEU A 229 -17.41 -19.17 25.58
N GLY A 230 -16.74 -18.78 26.66
CA GLY A 230 -15.30 -18.48 26.68
C GLY A 230 -14.46 -19.67 27.14
N GLU A 231 -13.40 -19.98 26.39
CA GLU A 231 -12.47 -21.07 26.66
C GLU A 231 -11.71 -20.86 27.99
N GLN A 232 -11.68 -21.90 28.82
CA GLN A 232 -11.19 -21.82 30.20
C GLN A 232 -9.69 -22.11 30.32
N ALA A 233 -8.98 -21.23 31.03
CA ALA A 233 -7.66 -21.54 31.58
C ALA A 233 -7.73 -22.75 32.54
N LYS A 234 -6.64 -23.52 32.64
CA LYS A 234 -6.52 -24.60 33.63
C LYS A 234 -5.67 -24.15 34.82
N TRP A 235 -6.16 -24.48 36.01
CA TRP A 235 -5.51 -24.17 37.28
C TRP A 235 -4.40 -25.18 37.59
N GLY A 236 -3.28 -24.71 38.15
CA GLY A 236 -2.22 -25.57 38.69
C GLY A 236 -1.29 -26.20 37.64
N THR A 237 -1.42 -25.83 36.37
CA THR A 237 -0.50 -26.22 35.30
C THR A 237 0.71 -25.30 35.21
N THR A 238 1.87 -25.83 34.84
CA THR A 238 3.05 -25.02 34.52
C THR A 238 2.72 -24.03 33.40
N ASN A 239 2.83 -22.74 33.74
CA ASN A 239 2.81 -21.66 32.77
C ASN A 239 4.01 -21.80 31.81
N VAL A 240 3.78 -21.72 30.50
CA VAL A 240 4.79 -21.93 29.45
C VAL A 240 5.09 -20.58 28.81
N THR A 241 6.33 -20.11 28.93
CA THR A 241 6.79 -18.95 28.17
C THR A 241 6.93 -19.33 26.70
N ASN A 242 6.22 -18.63 25.83
CA ASN A 242 6.39 -18.71 24.39
C ASN A 242 7.76 -18.14 24.01
N ALA A 243 8.65 -18.97 23.45
CA ALA A 243 10.03 -18.58 23.21
C ALA A 243 10.20 -17.43 22.19
N GLU A 244 9.18 -17.17 21.36
CA GLU A 244 9.21 -16.17 20.29
C GLU A 244 8.61 -14.82 20.71
N THR A 245 7.48 -14.84 21.43
CA THR A 245 6.79 -13.60 21.85
C THR A 245 7.12 -13.18 23.28
N GLY A 246 7.65 -14.10 24.10
CA GLY A 246 7.84 -13.90 25.55
C GLY A 246 6.54 -14.02 26.36
N ASP A 247 5.38 -14.15 25.71
CA ASP A 247 4.09 -14.31 26.38
C ASP A 247 4.06 -15.58 27.20
N VAL A 248 3.54 -15.50 28.42
CA VAL A 248 3.35 -16.68 29.26
C VAL A 248 1.93 -17.21 29.06
N THR A 249 1.82 -18.25 28.24
CA THR A 249 0.62 -19.09 28.17
C THR A 249 0.67 -20.11 29.32
N GLY A 250 -0.24 -21.10 29.34
CA GLY A 250 -0.17 -22.18 30.31
C GLY A 250 -1.13 -23.30 29.94
N GLY A 251 -1.55 -24.09 30.91
CA GLY A 251 -2.58 -25.10 30.65
C GLY A 251 -3.95 -24.48 30.35
N PHE A 252 -4.71 -25.23 29.55
CA PHE A 252 -6.10 -25.01 29.17
C PHE A 252 -6.92 -26.26 29.47
N ASN A 253 -8.23 -26.22 29.17
CA ASN A 253 -9.26 -27.24 29.40
C ASN A 253 -10.11 -27.06 30.69
N GLY A 254 -9.71 -26.18 31.61
CA GLY A 254 -10.27 -26.19 32.97
C GLY A 254 -10.00 -27.51 33.68
N ASN A 255 -10.86 -27.90 34.62
CA ASN A 255 -10.71 -29.17 35.35
C ASN A 255 -11.32 -30.37 34.60
N GLU A 256 -10.79 -31.55 34.92
CA GLU A 256 -11.15 -32.84 34.34
C GLU A 256 -12.35 -33.47 35.06
N GLY A 257 -13.37 -33.86 34.29
CA GLY A 257 -14.50 -34.66 34.74
C GLY A 257 -14.42 -36.10 34.23
N SER A 258 -15.33 -36.95 34.71
CA SER A 258 -15.55 -38.31 34.17
C SER A 258 -16.06 -38.31 32.71
N SER A 259 -16.59 -37.17 32.25
CA SER A 259 -17.24 -36.99 30.95
C SER A 259 -16.40 -36.16 29.97
N GLY A 260 -15.08 -36.09 30.18
CA GLY A 260 -14.19 -35.12 29.54
C GLY A 260 -13.99 -33.87 30.37
N THR A 261 -13.28 -32.86 29.84
CA THR A 261 -13.00 -31.63 30.58
C THR A 261 -14.15 -30.63 30.51
N THR A 262 -14.11 -29.59 31.35
CA THR A 262 -15.09 -28.50 31.29
C THR A 262 -15.09 -27.81 29.92
N ARG A 263 -13.90 -27.56 29.34
CA ARG A 263 -13.76 -26.98 27.99
C ARG A 263 -14.40 -27.87 26.94
N ASP A 264 -14.08 -29.16 26.90
CA ASP A 264 -14.53 -30.04 25.81
C ASP A 264 -16.06 -30.11 25.74
N GLN A 265 -16.74 -30.11 26.90
CA GLN A 265 -18.21 -30.08 26.96
C GLN A 265 -18.81 -28.74 26.55
N GLN A 266 -18.20 -27.61 26.94
CA GLN A 266 -18.69 -26.28 26.55
C GLN A 266 -18.41 -25.96 25.07
N GLU A 267 -17.26 -26.37 24.55
CA GLU A 267 -16.92 -26.24 23.13
C GLU A 267 -17.82 -27.15 22.27
N ALA A 268 -18.05 -28.40 22.69
CA ALA A 268 -18.98 -29.29 21.99
C ALA A 268 -20.43 -28.75 22.02
N LEU A 269 -20.86 -28.15 23.14
CA LEU A 269 -22.18 -27.49 23.22
C LEU A 269 -22.28 -26.30 22.26
N ALA A 270 -21.30 -25.39 22.29
CA ALA A 270 -21.30 -24.21 21.42
C ALA A 270 -21.23 -24.59 19.93
N ARG A 271 -20.42 -25.58 19.55
CA ARG A 271 -20.29 -26.04 18.17
C ARG A 271 -21.48 -26.88 17.66
N ALA A 272 -22.39 -27.29 18.56
CA ALA A 272 -23.59 -28.06 18.22
C ALA A 272 -24.88 -27.23 18.19
N ASN A 273 -24.82 -25.92 18.44
CA ASN A 273 -25.98 -25.03 18.49
C ASN A 273 -25.69 -23.73 17.72
N ASP A 274 -26.41 -23.47 16.62
CA ASP A 274 -26.20 -22.29 15.78
C ASP A 274 -26.43 -20.95 16.52
N ASN A 275 -27.24 -20.97 17.59
CA ASN A 275 -27.48 -19.81 18.48
C ASN A 275 -26.33 -19.57 19.47
N MET A 276 -25.32 -20.43 19.51
CA MET A 276 -24.18 -20.28 20.41
C MET A 276 -22.89 -19.89 19.66
N GLY A 277 -22.01 -19.18 20.36
CA GLY A 277 -20.65 -18.85 19.91
C GLY A 277 -19.56 -19.40 20.84
N TRP A 278 -18.35 -19.57 20.31
CA TRP A 278 -17.18 -20.04 21.05
C TRP A 278 -16.01 -19.06 20.94
N VAL A 279 -15.51 -18.60 22.08
CA VAL A 279 -14.40 -17.65 22.20
C VAL A 279 -13.16 -18.40 22.73
N PRO A 280 -12.20 -18.78 21.86
CA PRO A 280 -10.95 -19.40 22.29
C PRO A 280 -10.08 -18.39 23.07
N THR A 281 -9.17 -18.92 23.90
CA THR A 281 -8.29 -18.15 24.80
C THR A 281 -6.90 -18.78 24.99
N ARG A 282 -6.64 -19.91 24.31
CA ARG A 282 -5.39 -20.71 24.38
C ARG A 282 -4.09 -19.99 24.01
N ASP A 283 -4.19 -18.76 23.53
CA ASP A 283 -3.17 -17.99 22.82
C ASP A 283 -2.80 -16.68 23.49
N LEU A 284 -3.50 -16.41 24.59
CA LEU A 284 -3.50 -15.14 25.28
C LEU A 284 -2.56 -15.18 26.49
N ALA A 285 -1.91 -14.05 26.76
CA ALA A 285 -0.94 -13.91 27.82
C ALA A 285 -1.62 -13.94 29.19
N LYS A 286 -1.07 -14.75 30.10
CA LYS A 286 -1.47 -14.80 31.50
C LYS A 286 -0.59 -13.91 32.36
N ILE A 287 -1.16 -13.41 33.46
CA ILE A 287 -0.47 -12.61 34.46
C ILE A 287 0.70 -13.41 35.06
N THR A 288 1.92 -12.88 34.94
CA THR A 288 3.17 -13.52 35.40
C THR A 288 3.62 -13.09 36.79
N SER A 289 3.23 -11.88 37.21
CA SER A 289 3.56 -11.29 38.51
C SER A 289 2.29 -11.16 39.35
N GLY A 290 2.31 -11.65 40.58
CA GLY A 290 1.16 -11.61 41.50
C GLY A 290 0.18 -12.78 41.39
N ASP A 291 -0.03 -13.39 40.22
CA ASP A 291 -0.85 -14.62 40.11
C ASP A 291 -0.03 -15.91 40.21
N SER A 292 0.14 -16.41 41.44
CA SER A 292 0.76 -17.72 41.71
C SER A 292 -0.03 -18.94 41.18
N MET A 293 -1.21 -18.74 40.57
CA MET A 293 -2.08 -19.81 40.11
C MET A 293 -1.99 -20.11 38.61
N GLY A 294 -1.46 -19.16 37.81
CA GLY A 294 -1.31 -19.31 36.36
C GLY A 294 -2.63 -19.40 35.59
N VAL A 295 -3.66 -18.61 36.00
CA VAL A 295 -5.01 -18.68 35.39
C VAL A 295 -5.56 -17.36 34.88
N HIS A 296 -5.08 -16.21 35.35
CA HIS A 296 -5.65 -14.92 34.99
C HIS A 296 -5.04 -14.38 33.70
N TYR A 297 -5.88 -13.88 32.78
CA TYR A 297 -5.44 -13.17 31.58
C TYR A 297 -5.00 -11.74 31.90
N ASP A 298 -4.00 -11.24 31.17
CA ASP A 298 -3.53 -9.86 31.28
C ASP A 298 -4.50 -8.87 30.60
N GLY A 299 -4.27 -7.57 30.80
CA GLY A 299 -5.17 -6.53 30.27
C GLY A 299 -5.29 -6.51 28.73
N LYS A 300 -4.22 -6.80 27.99
CA LYS A 300 -4.26 -6.89 26.52
C LYS A 300 -5.14 -8.07 26.09
N SER A 301 -4.94 -9.21 26.75
CA SER A 301 -5.71 -10.44 26.54
C SER A 301 -7.20 -10.24 26.84
N GLN A 302 -7.54 -9.52 27.91
CA GLN A 302 -8.93 -9.17 28.23
C GLN A 302 -9.60 -8.36 27.11
N ILE A 303 -8.89 -7.43 26.46
CA ILE A 303 -9.40 -6.72 25.28
C ILE A 303 -9.62 -7.70 24.10
N THR A 304 -8.70 -8.64 23.84
CA THR A 304 -8.90 -9.66 22.80
C THR A 304 -10.07 -10.61 23.10
N ILE A 305 -10.27 -11.04 24.35
CA ILE A 305 -11.46 -11.83 24.75
C ILE A 305 -12.74 -11.04 24.46
N GLY A 306 -12.77 -9.75 24.83
CA GLY A 306 -13.88 -8.85 24.53
C GLY A 306 -14.16 -8.71 23.02
N ALA A 307 -13.12 -8.49 22.22
CA ALA A 307 -13.26 -8.40 20.76
C ALA A 307 -13.79 -9.71 20.14
N ARG A 308 -13.34 -10.88 20.63
CA ARG A 308 -13.87 -12.19 20.20
C ARG A 308 -15.35 -12.36 20.55
N TYR A 309 -15.77 -11.93 21.74
CA TYR A 309 -17.18 -11.89 22.11
C TYR A 309 -18.01 -10.98 21.18
N ALA A 310 -17.49 -9.82 20.78
CA ALA A 310 -18.18 -8.92 19.85
C ALA A 310 -18.34 -9.53 18.45
N TYR A 311 -17.30 -10.20 17.93
CA TYR A 311 -17.39 -10.91 16.65
C TYR A 311 -18.42 -12.06 16.69
N GLU A 312 -18.47 -12.87 17.75
CA GLU A 312 -19.51 -13.90 17.87
C GLU A 312 -20.91 -13.30 18.09
N ALA A 313 -21.06 -12.19 18.82
CA ALA A 313 -22.33 -11.50 18.97
C ALA A 313 -22.84 -10.93 17.64
N ALA A 314 -21.97 -10.30 16.85
CA ALA A 314 -22.31 -9.81 15.52
C ALA A 314 -22.64 -10.93 14.53
N ARG A 315 -21.94 -12.08 14.60
CA ARG A 315 -22.28 -13.28 13.82
C ARG A 315 -23.67 -13.81 14.18
N LEU A 316 -24.00 -13.90 15.47
CA LEU A 316 -25.33 -14.32 15.95
C LEU A 316 -26.42 -13.30 15.55
N ALA A 317 -26.08 -12.02 15.47
CA ALA A 317 -26.92 -10.95 14.96
C ALA A 317 -27.02 -10.91 13.41
N GLY A 318 -26.34 -11.82 12.69
CA GLY A 318 -26.45 -11.93 11.23
C GLY A 318 -25.61 -10.94 10.42
N TYR A 319 -24.56 -10.34 10.99
CA TYR A 319 -23.54 -9.63 10.21
C TYR A 319 -22.61 -10.61 9.48
N ASP A 320 -22.14 -10.24 8.29
CA ASP A 320 -20.93 -10.85 7.72
C ASP A 320 -19.71 -10.32 8.48
N THR A 321 -19.31 -11.08 9.49
CA THR A 321 -18.11 -10.84 10.29
C THR A 321 -16.83 -11.34 9.63
N GLY A 322 -16.94 -12.01 8.48
CA GLY A 322 -15.91 -12.95 8.02
C GLY A 322 -15.64 -14.07 9.04
N THR A 323 -14.55 -14.79 8.80
CA THR A 323 -14.07 -15.90 9.61
C THR A 323 -12.72 -15.50 10.24
N VAL A 324 -12.75 -15.23 11.56
CA VAL A 324 -11.62 -14.65 12.30
C VAL A 324 -10.54 -15.68 12.62
N ARG A 325 -9.26 -15.31 12.44
CA ARG A 325 -8.11 -16.11 12.87
C ARG A 325 -8.19 -16.39 14.38
N SER A 326 -8.33 -17.67 14.75
CA SER A 326 -8.42 -18.16 16.13
C SER A 326 -7.10 -18.03 16.90
N GLY A 327 -7.17 -18.33 18.19
CA GLY A 327 -5.98 -18.51 19.03
C GLY A 327 -5.10 -19.73 18.71
N ASN A 328 -5.52 -20.71 17.91
CA ASN A 328 -4.61 -21.84 17.65
C ASN A 328 -3.51 -21.42 16.67
N TYR A 329 -2.42 -20.83 17.20
CA TYR A 329 -1.23 -20.39 16.47
C TYR A 329 -0.67 -21.48 15.58
N ASP A 330 -0.46 -22.65 16.18
CA ASP A 330 0.23 -23.78 15.57
C ASP A 330 -0.71 -24.57 14.62
N ALA A 331 -2.02 -24.29 14.66
CA ALA A 331 -2.93 -24.70 13.60
C ALA A 331 -2.71 -23.85 12.34
N ALA A 332 -2.30 -24.52 11.28
CA ALA A 332 -2.17 -23.95 9.95
C ALA A 332 -3.54 -23.57 9.35
N LEU A 333 -3.55 -22.62 8.41
CA LEU A 333 -4.75 -22.01 7.83
C LEU A 333 -5.68 -23.01 7.12
N SER A 334 -5.14 -24.14 6.64
CA SER A 334 -5.90 -25.28 6.10
C SER A 334 -6.69 -26.08 7.15
N SER A 335 -6.59 -25.77 8.44
CA SER A 335 -7.30 -26.43 9.54
C SER A 335 -8.46 -25.57 10.06
N THR A 336 -9.60 -26.20 10.37
CA THR A 336 -10.73 -25.54 11.05
C THR A 336 -10.35 -25.00 12.43
N GLU A 337 -9.34 -25.58 13.10
CA GLU A 337 -8.85 -25.07 14.38
C GLU A 337 -8.20 -23.69 14.29
N ALA A 338 -7.72 -23.28 13.11
CA ALA A 338 -7.13 -21.96 12.90
C ALA A 338 -8.16 -20.83 12.91
N TRP A 339 -9.46 -21.14 13.00
CA TRP A 339 -10.57 -20.21 12.80
C TRP A 339 -11.55 -20.25 13.97
N MET A 340 -11.97 -19.08 14.47
CA MET A 340 -12.69 -18.96 15.76
C MET A 340 -14.00 -19.77 15.78
N ASN A 341 -14.82 -19.57 14.74
CA ASN A 341 -16.08 -20.28 14.50
C ASN A 341 -15.89 -21.78 14.15
N GLY A 342 -14.67 -22.28 13.97
CA GLY A 342 -14.37 -23.66 13.56
C GLY A 342 -14.72 -23.98 12.10
N LYS A 343 -14.90 -22.97 11.25
CA LYS A 343 -15.18 -23.12 9.81
C LYS A 343 -13.97 -22.66 9.00
N LEU A 344 -13.71 -23.28 7.85
CA LEU A 344 -12.71 -22.76 6.92
C LEU A 344 -13.30 -21.53 6.19
N PRO A 345 -12.51 -20.47 5.95
CA PRO A 345 -12.96 -19.25 5.26
C PRO A 345 -13.06 -19.47 3.74
N VAL A 346 -13.79 -20.48 3.28
CA VAL A 346 -13.89 -20.83 1.84
C VAL A 346 -14.96 -20.04 1.09
N ASP A 347 -15.90 -19.46 1.84
CA ASP A 347 -17.07 -18.69 1.39
C ASP A 347 -17.17 -17.31 2.07
N SER A 348 -16.23 -17.01 2.98
CA SER A 348 -16.24 -15.90 3.91
C SER A 348 -14.81 -15.37 4.11
N THR A 349 -14.64 -14.06 4.19
CA THR A 349 -13.31 -13.43 4.25
C THR A 349 -12.55 -13.82 5.52
N ALA A 350 -11.27 -14.19 5.39
CA ALA A 350 -10.39 -14.48 6.52
C ALA A 350 -9.93 -13.18 7.21
N VAL A 351 -10.18 -13.02 8.51
CA VAL A 351 -10.00 -11.74 9.23
C VAL A 351 -8.87 -11.80 10.27
N TRP A 352 -8.00 -10.78 10.22
CA TRP A 352 -7.00 -10.45 11.24
C TRP A 352 -7.29 -9.07 11.87
N ASP A 353 -7.82 -9.04 13.08
CA ASP A 353 -8.16 -7.82 13.85
C ASP A 353 -7.68 -7.94 15.32
N ALA A 354 -8.12 -7.06 16.23
CA ALA A 354 -7.84 -7.12 17.67
C ALA A 354 -8.36 -8.40 18.37
N ALA A 355 -9.34 -9.08 17.75
CA ALA A 355 -9.80 -10.41 18.13
C ALA A 355 -8.82 -11.53 17.74
N SER A 356 -7.87 -11.26 16.84
CA SER A 356 -6.98 -12.27 16.27
C SER A 356 -5.67 -12.44 17.03
N SER A 357 -5.10 -13.63 16.91
CA SER A 357 -3.88 -14.06 17.59
C SER A 357 -2.60 -13.44 16.97
N ALA A 358 -1.58 -13.15 17.77
CA ALA A 358 -0.31 -12.55 17.31
C ALA A 358 0.83 -13.55 16.99
N LYS A 359 0.82 -14.19 15.81
CA LYS A 359 2.00 -14.87 15.20
C LYS A 359 1.95 -14.88 13.66
N ASP A 360 3.07 -15.29 13.06
CA ASP A 360 3.13 -15.80 11.68
C ASP A 360 2.18 -17.00 11.49
N ASN A 361 1.67 -17.18 10.27
CA ASN A 361 0.64 -18.16 9.94
C ASN A 361 1.19 -19.18 8.94
N MET A 362 1.04 -20.47 9.20
CA MET A 362 1.42 -21.53 8.24
C MET A 362 0.26 -21.84 7.30
N VAL A 363 0.52 -22.06 6.01
CA VAL A 363 -0.50 -22.50 5.02
C VAL A 363 -1.10 -23.84 5.44
N SER A 364 -0.24 -24.85 5.62
CA SER A 364 -0.61 -26.19 6.07
C SER A 364 0.48 -26.77 6.97
N SER A 365 0.16 -27.88 7.65
CA SER A 365 1.10 -28.67 8.46
C SER A 365 1.50 -29.99 7.79
N ALA A 366 1.12 -30.19 6.53
CA ALA A 366 1.34 -31.43 5.78
C ALA A 366 1.51 -31.16 4.28
N ALA A 367 2.51 -31.81 3.68
CA ALA A 367 2.85 -31.69 2.27
C ALA A 367 1.65 -31.88 1.33
N GLY A 368 1.58 -31.07 0.27
CA GLY A 368 0.53 -31.09 -0.75
C GLY A 368 -0.85 -30.63 -0.26
N THR A 369 -0.95 -30.13 0.97
CA THR A 369 -2.20 -29.57 1.51
C THR A 369 -2.20 -28.05 1.33
N ASN A 370 -3.24 -27.52 0.70
CA ASN A 370 -3.38 -26.09 0.43
C ASN A 370 -4.27 -25.42 1.48
N ALA A 371 -4.04 -24.13 1.73
CA ALA A 371 -5.01 -23.27 2.41
C ALA A 371 -5.90 -22.61 1.35
N VAL A 372 -7.22 -22.71 1.48
CA VAL A 372 -8.18 -22.00 0.63
C VAL A 372 -8.84 -20.91 1.47
N LEU A 373 -8.64 -19.66 1.09
CA LEU A 373 -9.30 -18.49 1.68
C LEU A 373 -10.15 -17.81 0.60
N TYR A 374 -11.36 -17.38 0.91
CA TYR A 374 -12.21 -16.62 0.00
C TYR A 374 -11.61 -15.24 -0.27
N GLY A 375 -11.19 -14.56 0.79
CA GLY A 375 -10.50 -13.28 0.77
C GLY A 375 -9.67 -13.11 2.05
N ILE A 376 -8.87 -12.05 2.14
CA ILE A 376 -8.10 -11.68 3.34
C ILE A 376 -8.46 -10.25 3.75
N ARG A 377 -8.69 -10.01 5.05
CA ARG A 377 -8.88 -8.66 5.61
C ARG A 377 -8.01 -8.45 6.85
N ILE A 378 -7.25 -7.36 6.88
CA ILE A 378 -6.40 -6.97 8.01
C ILE A 378 -6.84 -5.60 8.54
N GLU A 379 -7.26 -5.57 9.80
CA GLU A 379 -7.94 -4.44 10.46
C GLU A 379 -7.10 -3.94 11.65
N ASP A 380 -7.66 -3.60 12.82
CA ASP A 380 -6.87 -3.14 13.98
C ASP A 380 -6.24 -4.28 14.79
N THR A 381 -5.60 -5.23 14.10
CA THR A 381 -4.76 -6.23 14.76
C THR A 381 -3.54 -5.57 15.43
N TYR A 382 -3.11 -6.13 16.57
CA TYR A 382 -1.91 -5.68 17.29
C TYR A 382 -0.59 -5.89 16.51
N LEU A 383 -0.62 -6.66 15.42
CA LEU A 383 0.52 -6.85 14.54
C LEU A 383 0.49 -5.86 13.37
N ASN A 384 1.54 -5.06 13.21
CA ASN A 384 1.69 -4.19 12.03
C ASN A 384 2.02 -4.97 10.75
N THR A 385 2.36 -6.26 10.85
CA THR A 385 2.60 -7.16 9.71
C THR A 385 2.05 -8.54 10.03
N ILE A 386 1.19 -9.07 9.15
CA ILE A 386 0.76 -10.46 9.15
C ILE A 386 1.59 -11.23 8.12
N THR A 387 2.26 -12.30 8.54
CA THR A 387 2.95 -13.23 7.61
C THR A 387 2.10 -14.47 7.38
N ILE A 388 2.04 -14.94 6.13
CA ILE A 388 1.55 -16.27 5.76
C ILE A 388 2.70 -17.02 5.07
N ARG A 389 3.12 -18.18 5.59
CA ARG A 389 4.27 -18.98 5.12
C ARG A 389 3.82 -20.30 4.51
N GLY A 390 4.36 -20.65 3.34
CA GLY A 390 4.36 -22.03 2.84
C GLY A 390 5.34 -22.90 3.62
N VAL A 391 5.17 -24.23 3.54
CA VAL A 391 5.88 -25.23 4.35
C VAL A 391 6.27 -26.40 3.46
N ALA A 392 7.53 -26.85 3.51
CA ALA A 392 8.03 -27.97 2.72
C ALA A 392 7.76 -29.33 3.38
N VAL A 393 7.84 -30.43 2.61
CA VAL A 393 7.67 -31.81 3.11
C VAL A 393 8.60 -32.15 4.30
N ASP A 394 9.80 -31.56 4.34
CA ASP A 394 10.80 -31.76 5.39
C ASP A 394 10.67 -30.78 6.57
N GLY A 395 9.62 -29.94 6.59
CA GLY A 395 9.41 -28.89 7.57
C GLY A 395 10.27 -27.63 7.36
N SER A 396 11.02 -27.54 6.25
CA SER A 396 11.81 -26.35 5.91
C SER A 396 10.98 -25.26 5.22
N SER A 397 11.58 -24.08 5.09
CA SER A 397 10.97 -22.88 4.49
C SER A 397 11.09 -22.86 2.96
N ALA A 398 10.54 -23.86 2.26
CA ALA A 398 10.54 -23.90 0.80
C ALA A 398 9.09 -24.03 0.24
N PRO A 399 8.46 -22.91 -0.20
CA PRO A 399 7.15 -22.96 -0.82
C PRO A 399 7.23 -23.41 -2.28
N SER A 400 6.65 -24.57 -2.59
CA SER A 400 6.39 -25.01 -3.97
C SER A 400 4.92 -25.41 -4.15
N MET A 401 4.45 -25.41 -5.39
CA MET A 401 3.11 -25.92 -5.78
C MET A 401 2.90 -27.41 -5.45
N GLN A 402 3.96 -28.13 -5.07
CA GLN A 402 3.93 -29.56 -4.73
C GLN A 402 3.94 -29.78 -3.20
N ASP A 403 4.44 -28.81 -2.44
CA ASP A 403 4.56 -28.85 -0.98
C ASP A 403 3.32 -28.27 -0.27
N GLY A 404 2.58 -27.36 -0.91
CA GLY A 404 1.32 -26.82 -0.40
C GLY A 404 1.31 -25.29 -0.42
N HIS A 405 0.29 -24.70 -1.05
CA HIS A 405 0.24 -23.26 -1.35
C HIS A 405 -1.04 -22.57 -0.88
N LEU A 406 -1.04 -21.24 -0.97
CA LEU A 406 -2.20 -20.41 -0.64
C LEU A 406 -3.06 -20.24 -1.90
N ILE A 407 -4.33 -20.66 -1.81
CA ILE A 407 -5.38 -20.40 -2.81
C ILE A 407 -6.26 -19.26 -2.28
N LEU A 408 -6.49 -18.24 -3.10
CA LEU A 408 -7.32 -17.08 -2.80
C LEU A 408 -8.48 -16.99 -3.79
N GLY A 409 -9.72 -17.06 -3.28
CA GLY A 409 -10.95 -16.87 -4.04
C GLY A 409 -11.23 -15.40 -4.38
N SER A 410 -12.43 -15.09 -4.87
CA SER A 410 -12.80 -13.75 -5.35
C SER A 410 -13.13 -12.70 -4.27
N GLY A 411 -12.89 -13.00 -2.99
CA GLY A 411 -13.05 -12.07 -1.87
C GLY A 411 -11.92 -11.04 -1.73
N GLY A 412 -10.81 -11.23 -2.44
CA GLY A 412 -9.75 -10.22 -2.57
C GLY A 412 -8.89 -10.01 -1.31
N ILE A 413 -8.31 -8.81 -1.17
CA ILE A 413 -7.39 -8.45 -0.08
C ILE A 413 -7.67 -7.02 0.41
N ASP A 414 -8.13 -6.87 1.65
CA ASP A 414 -8.29 -5.59 2.35
C ASP A 414 -7.14 -5.39 3.36
N ILE A 415 -6.41 -4.27 3.31
CA ILE A 415 -5.36 -3.93 4.28
C ILE A 415 -5.57 -2.50 4.82
N ALA A 416 -5.84 -2.40 6.12
CA ALA A 416 -6.00 -1.13 6.84
C ALA A 416 -4.68 -0.37 7.05
N THR A 417 -4.79 0.94 7.29
CA THR A 417 -3.67 1.89 7.42
C THR A 417 -2.62 1.46 8.43
N GLY A 418 -1.36 1.42 8.01
CA GLY A 418 -0.22 1.05 8.85
C GLY A 418 -0.05 -0.45 9.10
N LYS A 419 -0.98 -1.28 8.60
CA LYS A 419 -0.86 -2.75 8.60
C LYS A 419 -0.25 -3.24 7.29
N ASN A 420 0.32 -4.43 7.28
CA ASN A 420 1.01 -5.02 6.14
C ASN A 420 0.71 -6.53 6.04
N LEU A 421 0.75 -7.09 4.84
CA LEU A 421 0.62 -8.53 4.57
C LEU A 421 1.88 -9.03 3.87
N ASN A 422 2.48 -10.11 4.36
CA ASN A 422 3.61 -10.79 3.72
C ASN A 422 3.25 -12.25 3.42
N ILE A 423 2.92 -12.54 2.16
CA ILE A 423 2.69 -13.89 1.65
C ILE A 423 4.05 -14.47 1.23
N ALA A 424 4.64 -15.26 2.13
CA ALA A 424 5.82 -16.08 1.90
C ALA A 424 5.42 -17.50 1.45
N SER A 425 4.60 -17.56 0.40
CA SER A 425 4.14 -18.77 -0.25
C SER A 425 3.86 -18.51 -1.73
N VAL A 426 3.61 -19.56 -2.52
CA VAL A 426 2.96 -19.40 -3.82
C VAL A 426 1.51 -18.99 -3.59
N LEU A 427 1.00 -18.07 -4.43
CA LEU A 427 -0.36 -17.56 -4.37
C LEU A 427 -1.11 -17.92 -5.65
N GLU A 428 -2.12 -18.77 -5.55
CA GLU A 428 -3.02 -19.10 -6.65
C GLU A 428 -4.31 -18.27 -6.53
N LEU A 429 -4.67 -17.55 -7.58
CA LEU A 429 -5.89 -16.74 -7.65
C LEU A 429 -7.00 -17.51 -8.37
N GLN A 430 -8.18 -17.58 -7.75
CA GLN A 430 -9.36 -18.26 -8.29
C GLN A 430 -10.54 -17.29 -8.39
N GLY A 431 -10.66 -16.65 -9.55
CA GLY A 431 -11.65 -15.62 -9.84
C GLY A 431 -11.13 -14.21 -9.61
N ASP A 432 -11.92 -13.23 -10.03
CA ASP A 432 -11.53 -11.82 -10.04
C ASP A 432 -11.26 -11.29 -8.62
N GLN A 433 -10.27 -10.41 -8.51
CA GLN A 433 -9.71 -9.92 -7.25
C GLN A 433 -9.89 -8.40 -7.12
N GLN A 434 -10.26 -7.94 -5.93
CA GLN A 434 -10.11 -6.54 -5.54
C GLN A 434 -9.13 -6.43 -4.35
N TRP A 435 -8.05 -5.68 -4.53
CA TRP A 435 -7.03 -5.46 -3.49
C TRP A 435 -7.09 -4.00 -3.01
N ASN A 436 -7.71 -3.78 -1.85
CA ASN A 436 -7.91 -2.46 -1.24
C ASN A 436 -6.84 -2.23 -0.16
N ILE A 437 -5.73 -1.59 -0.54
CA ILE A 437 -4.55 -1.42 0.33
C ILE A 437 -4.47 0.05 0.74
N ALA A 438 -4.30 0.33 2.03
CA ALA A 438 -4.20 1.70 2.52
C ALA A 438 -2.89 2.40 2.11
N GLY A 439 -2.91 3.73 2.07
CA GLY A 439 -1.70 4.54 1.98
C GLY A 439 -0.78 4.28 3.18
N GLY A 440 0.51 4.05 2.90
CA GLY A 440 1.50 3.64 3.91
C GLY A 440 1.49 2.15 4.25
N SER A 441 0.62 1.35 3.65
CA SER A 441 0.53 -0.10 3.83
C SER A 441 1.10 -0.88 2.63
N THR A 442 1.59 -2.09 2.90
CA THR A 442 2.28 -2.94 1.92
C THR A 442 1.69 -4.35 1.85
N LEU A 443 1.41 -4.80 0.63
CA LEU A 443 1.24 -6.21 0.28
C LEU A 443 2.55 -6.74 -0.33
N SER A 444 3.24 -7.61 0.39
CA SER A 444 4.46 -8.30 -0.02
C SER A 444 4.14 -9.75 -0.37
N ILE A 445 4.61 -10.22 -1.53
CA ILE A 445 4.46 -11.59 -2.02
C ILE A 445 5.87 -12.04 -2.42
N ARG A 446 6.58 -12.74 -1.52
CA ARG A 446 8.05 -12.96 -1.62
C ARG A 446 8.51 -14.28 -1.01
N GLY A 447 9.47 -14.94 -1.66
CA GLY A 447 10.07 -16.19 -1.17
C GLY A 447 11.02 -16.01 0.01
N SER A 448 11.23 -17.07 0.79
CA SER A 448 12.27 -17.15 1.82
C SER A 448 13.66 -17.35 1.21
N SER A 449 14.60 -16.45 1.52
CA SER A 449 15.96 -16.47 0.95
C SER A 449 16.91 -17.52 1.56
N SER A 450 16.45 -18.30 2.53
CA SER A 450 17.28 -19.07 3.48
C SER A 450 17.46 -20.56 3.19
N SER A 451 16.72 -21.14 2.25
CA SER A 451 16.78 -22.57 1.88
C SER A 451 17.54 -22.80 0.58
N GLY A 452 18.38 -23.85 0.54
CA GLY A 452 19.24 -24.14 -0.61
C GLY A 452 18.47 -24.54 -1.87
N ASN A 453 18.85 -23.97 -3.02
CA ASN A 453 18.33 -24.21 -4.39
C ASN A 453 16.82 -24.01 -4.64
N HIS A 454 15.94 -24.09 -3.65
CA HIS A 454 14.50 -23.93 -3.82
C HIS A 454 14.04 -22.56 -3.27
N GLN A 455 14.01 -21.57 -4.16
CA GLN A 455 13.30 -20.30 -3.95
C GLN A 455 12.24 -20.16 -5.04
N LEU A 456 10.98 -20.05 -4.65
CA LEU A 456 9.86 -19.92 -5.57
C LEU A 456 8.83 -18.95 -5.01
N THR A 457 8.44 -17.98 -5.81
CA THR A 457 7.24 -17.17 -5.59
C THR A 457 6.79 -16.67 -6.95
N PHE A 458 5.49 -16.81 -7.20
CA PHE A 458 4.80 -16.39 -8.40
C PHE A 458 3.30 -16.37 -8.08
N ILE A 459 2.54 -15.63 -8.86
CA ILE A 459 1.08 -15.61 -8.78
C ILE A 459 0.56 -16.53 -9.87
N THR A 460 -0.21 -17.56 -9.52
CA THR A 460 -0.79 -18.55 -10.44
C THR A 460 -2.32 -18.38 -10.54
N GLY A 461 -2.98 -19.18 -11.38
CA GLY A 461 -4.45 -19.21 -11.48
C GLY A 461 -5.03 -18.24 -12.50
N THR A 462 -6.30 -17.83 -12.31
CA THR A 462 -7.07 -17.04 -13.29
C THR A 462 -8.08 -16.10 -12.64
N GLY A 463 -8.25 -14.91 -13.23
CA GLY A 463 -9.17 -13.85 -12.80
C GLY A 463 -8.53 -12.48 -12.95
N ASP A 464 -9.30 -11.42 -13.18
CA ASP A 464 -8.77 -10.06 -13.31
C ASP A 464 -8.47 -9.44 -11.93
N VAL A 465 -7.36 -8.71 -11.77
CA VAL A 465 -6.91 -8.12 -10.49
C VAL A 465 -7.01 -6.59 -10.50
N ALA A 466 -7.84 -6.02 -9.62
CA ALA A 466 -7.99 -4.58 -9.42
C ALA A 466 -7.34 -4.12 -8.11
N ILE A 467 -6.21 -3.39 -8.19
CA ILE A 467 -5.48 -2.84 -7.04
C ILE A 467 -5.88 -1.38 -6.82
N ARG A 468 -6.28 -1.03 -5.60
CA ARG A 468 -6.74 0.32 -5.23
C ARG A 468 -6.10 0.79 -3.93
N ASN A 469 -5.78 2.08 -3.89
CA ASN A 469 -5.43 2.77 -2.65
C ASN A 469 -6.73 3.09 -1.88
N SER A 470 -6.96 2.44 -0.74
CA SER A 470 -8.21 2.56 0.03
C SER A 470 -8.33 3.88 0.79
N THR A 471 -7.22 4.58 1.07
CA THR A 471 -7.22 5.86 1.79
C THR A 471 -7.20 7.08 0.89
N LEU A 472 -7.10 6.93 -0.44
CA LEU A 472 -6.92 8.01 -1.42
C LEU A 472 -7.83 9.24 -1.23
N ALA A 473 -9.07 9.04 -0.78
CA ALA A 473 -10.04 10.11 -0.53
C ALA A 473 -9.81 10.90 0.77
N ALA A 474 -9.10 10.31 1.74
CA ALA A 474 -8.79 10.90 3.05
C ALA A 474 -7.32 11.38 3.13
N ASP A 475 -6.41 10.63 2.52
CA ASP A 475 -5.01 10.99 2.30
C ASP A 475 -4.61 10.68 0.84
N PRO A 476 -4.62 11.69 -0.05
CA PRO A 476 -4.16 11.54 -1.44
C PRO A 476 -2.65 11.31 -1.58
N SER A 477 -1.86 11.55 -0.52
CA SER A 477 -0.39 11.52 -0.53
C SER A 477 0.20 10.18 -0.07
N GLY A 478 -0.51 9.44 0.78
CA GLY A 478 -0.15 8.10 1.20
C GLY A 478 -0.14 7.13 0.02
N ILE A 479 0.96 6.42 -0.18
CA ILE A 479 1.15 5.46 -1.27
C ILE A 479 0.84 4.04 -0.77
N ALA A 480 -0.04 3.33 -1.45
CA ALA A 480 -0.29 1.91 -1.22
C ALA A 480 0.74 1.08 -2.01
N LYS A 481 1.40 0.11 -1.37
CA LYS A 481 2.49 -0.67 -2.00
C LYS A 481 2.11 -2.12 -2.25
N VAL A 482 2.52 -2.64 -3.41
CA VAL A 482 2.48 -4.07 -3.76
C VAL A 482 3.87 -4.49 -4.25
N GLU A 483 4.42 -5.55 -3.68
CA GLU A 483 5.79 -5.99 -3.96
C GLU A 483 5.82 -7.51 -4.21
N VAL A 484 6.01 -7.91 -5.46
CA VAL A 484 6.05 -9.32 -5.88
C VAL A 484 7.48 -9.68 -6.29
N SER A 485 8.10 -10.66 -5.62
CA SER A 485 9.32 -11.31 -6.15
C SER A 485 8.91 -12.51 -6.99
N ALA A 486 9.26 -12.49 -8.28
CA ALA A 486 8.93 -13.54 -9.24
C ALA A 486 10.16 -14.42 -9.56
N TYR A 487 10.07 -15.71 -9.21
CA TYR A 487 10.91 -16.77 -9.78
C TYR A 487 10.00 -17.67 -10.62
N VAL A 488 10.40 -17.96 -11.87
CA VAL A 488 9.61 -18.80 -12.78
C VAL A 488 10.12 -20.24 -12.72
N ASN A 489 9.32 -21.14 -12.15
CA ASN A 489 9.42 -22.56 -12.49
C ASN A 489 8.93 -22.74 -13.93
N THR A 490 9.73 -23.34 -14.79
CA THR A 490 9.37 -23.64 -16.19
C THR A 490 8.13 -24.52 -16.34
N ASP A 491 7.78 -25.24 -15.28
CA ASP A 491 6.75 -26.28 -15.27
C ASP A 491 5.42 -25.77 -14.66
N ALA A 492 5.40 -24.54 -14.14
CA ALA A 492 4.21 -23.92 -13.56
C ALA A 492 3.42 -23.11 -14.61
N ALA A 493 2.09 -23.24 -14.61
CA ALA A 493 1.23 -22.47 -15.50
C ALA A 493 1.23 -20.97 -15.12
N ALA A 494 1.45 -20.11 -16.12
CA ALA A 494 1.41 -18.66 -15.93
C ALA A 494 0.00 -18.17 -15.56
N PHE A 495 -0.11 -17.29 -14.57
CA PHE A 495 -1.38 -16.61 -14.25
C PHE A 495 -1.98 -15.95 -15.50
N THR A 496 -3.30 -16.10 -15.64
CA THR A 496 -4.04 -15.61 -16.80
C THR A 496 -5.23 -14.76 -16.35
N GLY A 497 -5.01 -13.45 -16.42
CA GLY A 497 -5.96 -12.39 -16.06
C GLY A 497 -5.34 -11.02 -16.35
N ASN A 498 -6.18 -10.00 -16.45
CA ASN A 498 -5.76 -8.61 -16.60
C ASN A 498 -5.48 -7.97 -15.23
N TRP A 499 -4.74 -6.87 -15.24
CA TRP A 499 -4.51 -6.04 -14.06
C TRP A 499 -5.09 -4.65 -14.28
N THR A 500 -5.64 -4.04 -13.24
CA THR A 500 -5.99 -2.63 -13.18
C THR A 500 -5.38 -2.04 -11.91
N VAL A 501 -4.50 -1.05 -12.05
CA VAL A 501 -3.73 -0.48 -10.95
C VAL A 501 -4.10 1.00 -10.78
N GLY A 502 -4.74 1.32 -9.65
CA GLY A 502 -5.27 2.65 -9.33
C GLY A 502 -4.19 3.73 -9.09
N PRO A 503 -4.61 5.01 -8.99
CA PRO A 503 -3.73 6.11 -8.60
C PRO A 503 -3.21 5.96 -7.16
N SER A 504 -2.05 6.56 -6.88
CA SER A 504 -1.32 6.44 -5.60
C SER A 504 -1.06 4.99 -5.16
N VAL A 505 -0.92 4.07 -6.13
CA VAL A 505 -0.42 2.70 -5.93
C VAL A 505 0.97 2.58 -6.56
N GLU A 506 1.89 1.94 -5.84
CA GLU A 506 3.22 1.56 -6.32
C GLU A 506 3.33 0.03 -6.38
N VAL A 507 3.55 -0.53 -7.57
CA VAL A 507 3.71 -1.97 -7.80
C VAL A 507 5.14 -2.28 -8.21
N THR A 508 5.87 -3.02 -7.37
CA THR A 508 7.19 -3.54 -7.65
C THR A 508 7.13 -5.01 -8.07
N MET A 509 7.74 -5.34 -9.21
CA MET A 509 7.88 -6.69 -9.74
C MET A 509 9.37 -7.05 -9.83
N ASN A 510 9.90 -7.78 -8.85
CA ASN A 510 11.29 -8.25 -8.83
C ASN A 510 11.45 -9.51 -9.69
N GLY A 511 12.57 -9.65 -10.41
CA GLY A 511 12.96 -10.89 -11.09
C GLY A 511 14.33 -11.40 -10.62
N THR A 512 14.65 -12.66 -10.93
CA THR A 512 15.86 -13.39 -10.45
C THR A 512 16.65 -14.06 -11.60
N ASP A 513 17.99 -14.05 -11.55
CA ASP A 513 18.87 -14.58 -12.61
C ASP A 513 18.79 -16.11 -12.70
N THR A 514 17.89 -16.62 -13.56
CA THR A 514 18.31 -17.39 -14.75
C THR A 514 17.11 -17.76 -15.62
N LYS A 515 17.30 -17.70 -16.95
CA LYS A 515 16.42 -18.24 -18.01
C LYS A 515 14.95 -17.73 -18.00
N THR A 516 14.69 -16.78 -18.90
CA THR A 516 13.35 -16.58 -19.52
C THR A 516 12.18 -16.50 -18.53
N ALA A 517 12.30 -15.64 -17.52
CA ALA A 517 11.14 -15.27 -16.71
C ALA A 517 10.11 -14.56 -17.60
N GLY A 518 8.89 -15.12 -17.67
CA GLY A 518 7.71 -14.33 -18.02
C GLY A 518 7.47 -13.28 -16.94
N SER A 519 6.86 -12.16 -17.32
CA SER A 519 6.53 -11.08 -16.39
C SER A 519 5.71 -11.58 -15.19
N GLY A 520 5.96 -11.05 -13.98
CA GLY A 520 5.14 -11.35 -12.79
C GLY A 520 3.64 -11.00 -12.95
N TRP A 521 3.31 -10.17 -13.95
CA TRP A 521 1.97 -9.85 -14.43
C TRP A 521 1.22 -11.01 -15.10
N GLY A 522 1.87 -12.14 -15.42
CA GLY A 522 1.25 -13.26 -16.15
C GLY A 522 0.99 -12.92 -17.63
N THR A 523 -0.13 -13.40 -18.20
CA THR A 523 -0.39 -13.37 -19.65
C THR A 523 -1.31 -12.24 -20.15
N GLY A 524 -2.09 -11.59 -19.27
CA GLY A 524 -3.09 -10.59 -19.66
C GLY A 524 -2.53 -9.18 -19.91
N SER A 525 -3.43 -8.19 -20.01
CA SER A 525 -3.05 -6.77 -20.15
C SER A 525 -3.10 -6.01 -18.83
N VAL A 526 -2.31 -4.93 -18.72
CA VAL A 526 -2.12 -4.16 -17.49
C VAL A 526 -2.56 -2.71 -17.71
N THR A 527 -3.67 -2.33 -17.09
CA THR A 527 -4.23 -0.96 -17.10
C THR A 527 -3.69 -0.17 -15.92
N LEU A 528 -3.13 1.01 -16.19
CA LEU A 528 -2.53 1.90 -15.19
C LEU A 528 -3.31 3.22 -15.15
N GLN A 529 -3.86 3.54 -13.97
CA GLN A 529 -4.68 4.72 -13.70
C GLN A 529 -3.86 5.84 -13.04
N GLY A 530 -2.63 6.07 -13.52
CA GLY A 530 -1.66 6.96 -12.86
C GLY A 530 -0.84 6.28 -11.76
N ALA A 531 -0.66 4.96 -11.88
CA ALA A 531 0.13 4.16 -10.95
C ALA A 531 1.65 4.28 -11.21
N THR A 532 2.44 3.91 -10.21
CA THR A 532 3.90 3.71 -10.35
C THR A 532 4.20 2.23 -10.46
N VAL A 533 4.96 1.83 -11.48
CA VAL A 533 5.39 0.44 -11.73
C VAL A 533 6.91 0.37 -11.75
N LEU A 534 7.48 -0.48 -10.90
CA LEU A 534 8.92 -0.61 -10.70
C LEU A 534 9.36 -2.04 -11.01
N ALA A 535 10.45 -2.19 -11.78
CA ALA A 535 11.16 -3.46 -11.84
C ALA A 535 12.15 -3.57 -10.67
N GLY A 536 12.20 -4.75 -10.06
CA GLY A 536 13.21 -5.10 -9.08
C GLY A 536 14.33 -5.94 -9.67
N TRP A 537 15.49 -5.89 -8.99
CA TRP A 537 16.78 -6.37 -9.51
C TRP A 537 17.45 -7.39 -8.60
N GLU A 538 16.66 -8.18 -7.88
CA GLU A 538 17.09 -9.19 -6.90
C GLU A 538 17.88 -10.30 -7.60
N HIS A 539 19.19 -10.10 -7.69
CA HIS A 539 20.07 -10.93 -8.52
C HIS A 539 19.62 -10.96 -10.00
N VAL A 540 19.34 -9.81 -10.64
CA VAL A 540 19.28 -9.70 -12.13
C VAL A 540 19.95 -8.44 -12.65
N THR A 541 20.48 -8.50 -13.88
CA THR A 541 20.92 -7.31 -14.64
C THR A 541 19.87 -6.79 -15.63
N SER A 542 19.00 -7.66 -16.14
CA SER A 542 17.90 -7.30 -17.04
C SER A 542 16.59 -7.99 -16.68
N ASN A 543 15.46 -7.40 -17.08
CA ASN A 543 14.10 -7.87 -16.84
C ASN A 543 13.25 -7.52 -18.08
N THR A 544 12.34 -8.39 -18.53
CA THR A 544 11.59 -8.20 -19.77
C THR A 544 10.11 -8.56 -19.57
N TRP A 545 9.20 -7.63 -19.88
CA TRP A 545 7.76 -7.83 -19.74
C TRP A 545 7.04 -7.77 -21.09
N SER A 546 6.31 -8.85 -21.40
CA SER A 546 5.60 -9.02 -22.68
C SER A 546 4.14 -8.60 -22.66
N ASN A 547 3.62 -8.14 -21.50
CA ASN A 547 2.23 -7.71 -21.36
C ASN A 547 1.95 -6.44 -22.14
N ARG A 548 0.73 -6.32 -22.68
CA ARG A 548 0.24 -5.05 -23.22
C ARG A 548 -0.12 -4.12 -22.07
N PHE A 549 0.44 -2.91 -22.06
CA PHE A 549 0.08 -1.88 -21.08
C PHE A 549 -0.97 -0.90 -21.65
N ILE A 550 -1.84 -0.40 -20.78
CA ILE A 550 -2.81 0.65 -21.09
C ILE A 550 -2.62 1.80 -20.11
N LEU A 551 -2.49 3.02 -20.61
CA LEU A 551 -2.36 4.24 -19.81
C LEU A 551 -3.69 5.00 -19.87
N GLU A 552 -4.35 5.19 -18.73
CA GLU A 552 -5.67 5.83 -18.70
C GLU A 552 -5.62 7.35 -18.94
N GLU A 553 -6.67 7.88 -19.58
CA GLU A 553 -6.75 9.28 -19.98
C GLU A 553 -6.57 10.26 -18.82
N GLY A 554 -5.82 11.35 -19.05
CA GLY A 554 -5.52 12.35 -18.02
C GLY A 554 -4.52 11.90 -16.95
N THR A 555 -4.07 10.64 -16.97
CA THR A 555 -3.12 10.10 -15.99
C THR A 555 -1.67 10.13 -16.49
N VAL A 556 -0.71 10.15 -15.56
CA VAL A 556 0.71 9.96 -15.83
C VAL A 556 1.16 8.72 -15.06
N SER A 557 1.46 7.63 -15.77
CA SER A 557 1.89 6.37 -15.13
C SER A 557 3.41 6.22 -15.24
N SER A 558 4.06 5.88 -14.13
CA SER A 558 5.54 5.86 -14.03
C SER A 558 6.10 4.46 -14.19
N PHE A 559 7.19 4.30 -14.95
CA PHE A 559 7.94 3.07 -15.10
C PHE A 559 9.39 3.26 -14.61
N GLY A 560 9.89 2.33 -13.79
CA GLY A 560 11.20 2.52 -13.16
C GLY A 560 11.84 1.30 -12.49
N SER A 561 12.63 1.58 -11.44
CA SER A 561 13.45 0.64 -10.69
C SER A 561 13.28 0.85 -9.18
N SER A 562 13.04 -0.23 -8.43
CA SER A 562 12.84 -0.15 -6.96
C SER A 562 14.09 0.22 -6.16
N THR A 563 15.28 0.15 -6.78
CA THR A 563 16.56 0.46 -6.11
C THR A 563 17.31 1.65 -6.73
N ASN A 564 16.75 2.27 -7.78
CA ASN A 564 17.33 3.42 -8.50
C ASN A 564 18.76 3.21 -9.09
N VAL A 565 19.23 1.96 -9.16
CA VAL A 565 20.60 1.61 -9.59
C VAL A 565 20.78 1.72 -11.12
N THR A 566 21.90 2.31 -11.53
CA THR A 566 22.33 2.44 -12.94
C THR A 566 22.81 1.11 -13.53
N GLY A 567 22.79 0.98 -14.87
CA GLY A 567 23.24 -0.23 -15.57
C GLY A 567 22.29 -1.44 -15.50
N LYS A 568 21.13 -1.31 -14.83
CA LYS A 568 20.02 -2.27 -14.90
C LYS A 568 19.13 -1.96 -16.11
N VAL A 569 18.52 -2.97 -16.74
CA VAL A 569 17.72 -2.81 -17.97
C VAL A 569 16.33 -3.45 -17.86
N LEU A 570 15.27 -2.64 -17.89
CA LEU A 570 13.88 -3.10 -18.03
C LEU A 570 13.46 -3.01 -19.50
N THR A 571 13.01 -4.09 -20.11
CA THR A 571 12.49 -4.10 -21.48
C THR A 571 10.98 -4.33 -21.48
N LEU A 572 10.22 -3.47 -22.13
CA LEU A 572 8.80 -3.68 -22.43
C LEU A 572 8.68 -4.13 -23.88
N SER A 573 8.41 -5.42 -24.09
CA SER A 573 8.27 -6.07 -25.40
C SER A 573 6.81 -6.17 -25.87
N GLY A 574 5.86 -6.03 -24.94
CA GLY A 574 4.45 -5.80 -25.24
C GLY A 574 4.15 -4.32 -25.52
N GLY A 575 3.16 -4.05 -26.35
CA GLY A 575 2.77 -2.69 -26.74
C GLY A 575 2.12 -1.88 -25.61
N ILE A 576 2.33 -0.57 -25.63
CA ILE A 576 1.73 0.42 -24.73
C ILE A 576 0.70 1.23 -25.50
N SER A 577 -0.49 1.42 -24.92
CA SER A 577 -1.68 1.97 -25.56
C SER A 577 -2.48 2.89 -24.62
N GLY A 578 -3.46 3.64 -25.13
CA GLY A 578 -4.36 4.50 -24.32
C GLY A 578 -4.02 6.00 -24.37
N ASN A 579 -4.78 6.82 -23.65
CA ASN A 579 -4.67 8.29 -23.74
C ASN A 579 -3.80 8.91 -22.63
N GLY A 580 -3.36 8.12 -21.65
CA GLY A 580 -2.43 8.56 -20.60
C GLY A 580 -0.99 8.77 -21.09
N ALA A 581 -0.19 9.37 -20.22
CA ALA A 581 1.23 9.66 -20.47
C ALA A 581 2.15 8.67 -19.73
N LEU A 582 3.31 8.37 -20.33
CA LEU A 582 4.37 7.59 -19.71
C LEU A 582 5.36 8.50 -18.99
N SER A 583 5.78 8.15 -17.77
CA SER A 583 6.93 8.77 -17.11
C SER A 583 8.02 7.76 -16.77
N LYS A 584 9.28 8.20 -16.84
CA LYS A 584 10.47 7.39 -16.55
C LYS A 584 11.37 8.16 -15.58
N THR A 585 11.39 7.73 -14.32
CA THR A 585 11.84 8.55 -13.17
C THR A 585 13.14 8.10 -12.50
N THR A 586 13.62 6.87 -12.76
CA THR A 586 14.72 6.21 -12.02
C THR A 586 15.95 5.94 -12.90
N GLY A 587 17.13 5.80 -12.29
CA GLY A 587 18.44 5.72 -12.95
C GLY A 587 18.75 4.48 -13.81
N ASN A 588 17.85 3.49 -13.89
CA ASN A 588 18.00 2.34 -14.79
C ASN A 588 17.75 2.70 -16.26
N THR A 589 18.05 1.79 -17.18
CA THR A 589 17.54 1.86 -18.57
C THR A 589 16.14 1.26 -18.62
N LEU A 590 15.22 1.94 -19.31
CA LEU A 590 13.94 1.39 -19.79
C LEU A 590 14.02 1.27 -21.32
N VAL A 591 13.80 0.09 -21.88
CA VAL A 591 13.75 -0.16 -23.33
C VAL A 591 12.30 -0.36 -23.73
N LEU A 592 11.82 0.42 -24.71
CA LEU A 592 10.50 0.24 -25.32
C LEU A 592 10.67 -0.47 -26.66
N ALA A 593 10.43 -1.78 -26.69
CA ALA A 593 10.75 -2.68 -27.80
C ALA A 593 9.53 -3.06 -28.66
N HIS A 594 8.51 -2.19 -28.71
CA HIS A 594 7.28 -2.42 -29.45
C HIS A 594 6.76 -1.10 -30.05
N ALA A 595 6.04 -1.20 -31.18
CA ALA A 595 5.36 -0.05 -31.78
C ALA A 595 4.17 0.39 -30.92
N ASN A 596 4.27 1.55 -30.30
CA ASN A 596 3.33 2.00 -29.26
C ASN A 596 2.31 3.01 -29.80
N THR A 597 1.15 3.10 -29.14
CA THR A 597 0.00 3.91 -29.60
C THR A 597 -0.53 4.88 -28.54
N TYR A 598 0.16 5.05 -27.41
CA TYR A 598 -0.30 5.95 -26.35
C TYR A 598 -0.16 7.42 -26.73
N ALA A 599 -1.16 8.23 -26.37
CA ALA A 599 -1.32 9.61 -26.85
C ALA A 599 -0.86 10.70 -25.89
N GLY A 600 -0.79 10.45 -24.57
CA GLY A 600 -0.43 11.46 -23.57
C GLY A 600 1.05 11.91 -23.59
N GLY A 601 1.87 11.30 -24.45
CA GLY A 601 3.31 11.58 -24.56
C GLY A 601 4.15 10.94 -23.46
N THR A 602 5.43 11.33 -23.42
CA THR A 602 6.47 10.68 -22.62
C THR A 602 7.28 11.72 -21.84
N GLN A 603 7.53 11.47 -20.56
CA GLN A 603 8.32 12.33 -19.67
C GLN A 603 9.52 11.55 -19.11
N ILE A 604 10.70 11.75 -19.67
CA ILE A 604 11.95 11.17 -19.15
C ILE A 604 12.53 12.14 -18.11
N ARG A 605 12.65 11.69 -16.87
CA ARG A 605 13.02 12.47 -15.68
C ARG A 605 14.17 11.86 -14.87
N GLY A 606 14.58 10.64 -15.19
CA GLY A 606 15.69 9.95 -14.55
C GLY A 606 16.18 8.80 -15.42
N GLY A 607 17.49 8.65 -15.56
CA GLY A 607 18.15 7.58 -16.31
C GLY A 607 17.76 7.52 -17.79
N THR A 608 18.08 6.40 -18.43
CA THR A 608 17.89 6.24 -19.88
C THR A 608 16.51 5.68 -20.23
N LEU A 609 15.87 6.24 -21.26
CA LEU A 609 14.82 5.60 -22.06
C LEU A 609 15.43 5.26 -23.42
N ARG A 610 15.41 3.98 -23.83
CA ARG A 610 15.95 3.50 -25.11
C ARG A 610 14.85 2.96 -26.01
N LEU A 611 14.94 3.22 -27.31
CA LEU A 611 14.01 2.68 -28.30
C LEU A 611 14.47 1.32 -28.84
N GLY A 612 13.54 0.39 -28.98
CA GLY A 612 13.69 -0.87 -29.72
C GLY A 612 12.74 -1.00 -30.93
N ASP A 613 11.91 0.02 -31.17
CA ASP A 613 11.11 0.22 -32.38
C ASP A 613 10.98 1.73 -32.66
N ARG A 614 10.87 2.11 -33.94
CA ARG A 614 10.71 3.52 -34.38
C ARG A 614 9.44 4.22 -33.88
N ASN A 615 8.38 3.47 -33.55
CA ASN A 615 7.13 3.99 -33.02
C ASN A 615 7.02 3.83 -31.49
N ALA A 616 8.12 3.54 -30.80
CA ALA A 616 8.09 3.19 -29.38
C ALA A 616 7.70 4.36 -28.44
N LEU A 617 7.77 5.61 -28.90
CA LEU A 617 7.40 6.82 -28.13
C LEU A 617 5.89 7.14 -28.14
N GLY A 618 5.04 6.30 -28.76
CA GLY A 618 3.62 6.58 -28.91
C GLY A 618 3.36 7.66 -29.96
N THR A 619 2.30 8.46 -29.80
CA THR A 619 1.94 9.54 -30.73
C THR A 619 2.14 10.95 -30.17
N GLY A 620 2.41 11.09 -28.88
CA GLY A 620 2.63 12.38 -28.20
C GLY A 620 4.09 12.84 -28.19
N THR A 621 4.32 14.01 -27.60
CA THR A 621 5.66 14.61 -27.40
C THR A 621 6.50 13.81 -26.39
N ALA A 622 7.80 13.64 -26.66
CA ALA A 622 8.77 13.06 -25.74
C ALA A 622 9.61 14.16 -25.07
N ALA A 623 9.26 14.53 -23.84
CA ALA A 623 9.96 15.54 -23.05
C ALA A 623 11.08 14.93 -22.19
N VAL A 624 12.31 15.41 -22.40
CA VAL A 624 13.50 14.98 -21.64
C VAL A 624 13.91 16.05 -20.63
N HIS A 625 13.72 15.78 -19.35
CA HIS A 625 14.08 16.67 -18.25
C HIS A 625 15.49 16.35 -17.71
N THR A 626 16.07 17.27 -16.95
CA THR A 626 17.35 17.09 -16.25
C THR A 626 17.42 15.78 -15.46
N GLY A 627 18.53 15.06 -15.62
CA GLY A 627 18.72 13.70 -15.08
C GLY A 627 18.17 12.57 -15.96
N GLY A 628 17.44 12.90 -17.03
CA GLY A 628 16.92 11.96 -18.03
C GLY A 628 17.69 12.00 -19.35
N THR A 629 17.79 10.84 -20.00
CA THR A 629 18.45 10.65 -21.30
C THR A 629 17.53 9.85 -22.23
N LEU A 630 17.32 10.32 -23.46
CA LEU A 630 16.58 9.61 -24.51
C LEU A 630 17.56 9.01 -25.53
N ASP A 631 17.73 7.70 -25.53
CA ASP A 631 18.53 6.95 -26.49
C ASP A 631 17.63 6.48 -27.65
N LEU A 632 17.73 7.18 -28.78
CA LEU A 632 16.91 6.90 -29.97
C LEU A 632 17.35 5.63 -30.71
N ASN A 633 18.51 5.05 -30.36
CA ASN A 633 19.02 3.79 -30.94
C ASN A 633 19.02 3.78 -32.49
N HIS A 634 19.36 4.92 -33.08
CA HIS A 634 19.41 5.25 -34.50
C HIS A 634 18.07 5.16 -35.26
N TYR A 635 16.92 5.15 -34.56
CA TYR A 635 15.61 5.21 -35.20
C TYR A 635 15.20 6.63 -35.57
N ASP A 636 14.67 6.80 -36.79
CA ASP A 636 13.85 7.94 -37.16
C ASP A 636 12.50 7.89 -36.42
N VAL A 637 12.16 8.95 -35.68
CA VAL A 637 10.89 9.07 -34.94
C VAL A 637 10.06 10.24 -35.45
N SER A 638 8.74 10.07 -35.49
CA SER A 638 7.78 11.13 -35.89
C SER A 638 7.40 12.07 -34.75
N ASN A 639 7.67 11.67 -33.50
CA ASN A 639 7.39 12.43 -32.30
C ASN A 639 8.25 13.70 -32.21
N THR A 640 7.68 14.81 -31.74
CA THR A 640 8.46 15.93 -31.23
C THR A 640 9.25 15.48 -30.00
N ILE A 641 10.56 15.67 -30.01
CA ILE A 641 11.44 15.50 -28.85
C ILE A 641 11.67 16.88 -28.23
N ARG A 642 11.29 17.08 -26.98
CA ARG A 642 11.45 18.35 -26.26
C ARG A 642 12.54 18.24 -25.20
N LEU A 643 13.69 18.85 -25.42
CA LEU A 643 14.76 18.93 -24.41
C LEU A 643 14.45 20.03 -23.39
N ALA A 644 14.25 19.63 -22.14
CA ALA A 644 13.96 20.48 -20.98
C ALA A 644 15.07 20.30 -19.92
N GLY A 645 16.33 20.39 -20.36
CA GLY A 645 17.54 20.23 -19.54
C GLY A 645 18.04 18.79 -19.40
N GLY A 646 17.49 17.83 -20.17
CA GLY A 646 18.01 16.46 -20.35
C GLY A 646 18.59 16.23 -21.75
N GLU A 647 19.01 14.99 -22.02
CA GLU A 647 19.83 14.61 -23.19
C GLU A 647 19.08 13.76 -24.22
N ALA A 648 19.49 13.81 -25.49
CA ALA A 648 19.10 12.84 -26.51
C ALA A 648 20.33 12.29 -27.25
N LEU A 649 20.40 10.98 -27.45
CA LEU A 649 21.54 10.22 -27.98
C LEU A 649 21.14 9.36 -29.18
N ASN A 650 22.12 8.99 -30.01
CA ASN A 650 21.99 8.00 -31.10
C ASN A 650 20.82 8.29 -32.06
N TRP A 651 20.79 9.47 -32.66
CA TRP A 651 19.61 9.96 -33.41
C TRP A 651 19.43 9.28 -34.77
N GLY A 652 18.18 9.22 -35.25
CA GLY A 652 17.87 9.03 -36.67
C GLY A 652 17.91 10.35 -37.44
N THR A 653 18.04 10.26 -38.78
CA THR A 653 18.14 11.38 -39.72
C THR A 653 16.97 12.38 -39.71
N ALA A 654 15.78 11.93 -39.30
CA ALA A 654 14.52 12.68 -39.43
C ALA A 654 13.89 13.11 -38.08
N ALA A 655 14.60 12.96 -36.96
CA ALA A 655 14.05 13.27 -35.63
C ALA A 655 13.84 14.78 -35.42
N ARG A 656 12.61 15.18 -35.04
CA ARG A 656 12.27 16.59 -34.74
C ARG A 656 12.61 16.94 -33.29
N VAL A 657 13.56 17.87 -33.09
CA VAL A 657 13.99 18.31 -31.76
C VAL A 657 13.62 19.78 -31.51
N GLU A 658 12.99 20.03 -30.35
CA GLU A 658 12.67 21.33 -29.79
C GLU A 658 13.46 21.53 -28.47
N ILE A 659 14.13 22.68 -28.31
CA ILE A 659 14.87 22.99 -27.07
C ILE A 659 14.05 23.98 -26.24
N GLY A 660 13.63 23.54 -25.06
CA GLY A 660 12.70 24.27 -24.19
C GLY A 660 13.35 25.14 -23.10
N HIS A 661 14.57 24.80 -22.69
CA HIS A 661 15.42 25.54 -21.73
C HIS A 661 16.89 25.17 -21.98
N GLN A 662 17.82 25.90 -21.37
CA GLN A 662 19.27 25.72 -21.50
C GLN A 662 19.70 24.25 -21.43
N VAL A 663 20.30 23.76 -22.51
CA VAL A 663 20.98 22.46 -22.58
C VAL A 663 22.48 22.70 -22.51
N VAL A 664 23.16 21.96 -21.64
CA VAL A 664 24.63 21.88 -21.65
C VAL A 664 25.00 20.83 -22.69
N TRP A 665 25.38 21.26 -23.88
CA TRP A 665 26.12 20.38 -24.80
C TRP A 665 27.50 20.11 -24.19
N ALA A 666 27.73 18.87 -23.78
CA ALA A 666 29.03 18.35 -23.39
C ALA A 666 29.15 16.92 -23.96
N ASP A 667 30.33 16.61 -24.49
CA ASP A 667 30.79 15.26 -24.85
C ASP A 667 29.79 14.40 -25.67
N GLN A 668 29.17 14.98 -26.70
CA GLN A 668 28.38 14.24 -27.69
C GLN A 668 28.90 14.47 -29.11
N HIS A 669 29.18 13.36 -29.79
CA HIS A 669 29.61 13.29 -31.18
C HIS A 669 28.37 13.08 -32.07
N LEU A 670 28.16 13.93 -33.08
CA LEU A 670 27.18 13.62 -34.12
C LEU A 670 27.69 12.45 -34.95
N GLU A 671 26.80 11.53 -35.31
CA GLU A 671 27.01 10.64 -36.46
C GLU A 671 25.80 10.81 -37.40
N GLY A 672 25.87 11.78 -38.31
CA GLY A 672 24.90 11.93 -39.40
C GLY A 672 24.28 13.32 -39.57
N THR A 673 22.97 13.36 -39.78
CA THR A 673 22.24 14.57 -40.20
C THR A 673 21.21 15.00 -39.16
N LEU A 674 21.33 16.23 -38.65
CA LEU A 674 20.32 16.87 -37.81
C LEU A 674 19.34 17.65 -38.68
N THR A 675 18.07 17.22 -38.72
CA THR A 675 17.01 17.92 -39.47
C THR A 675 16.15 18.76 -38.53
N LEU A 676 16.15 20.09 -38.70
CA LEU A 676 15.33 21.02 -37.91
C LEU A 676 14.17 21.57 -38.74
N SER A 677 12.96 21.55 -38.19
CA SER A 677 11.77 22.13 -38.83
C SER A 677 11.71 23.65 -38.68
N ASP A 678 10.96 24.32 -39.57
CA ASP A 678 10.62 25.74 -39.43
C ASP A 678 10.12 26.07 -38.01
N GLY A 679 10.73 27.06 -37.36
CA GLY A 679 10.40 27.48 -35.99
C GLY A 679 11.24 26.82 -34.89
N SER A 680 12.15 25.87 -35.21
CA SER A 680 13.12 25.35 -34.23
C SER A 680 14.09 26.45 -33.76
N ARG A 681 14.19 26.65 -32.44
CA ARG A 681 15.18 27.54 -31.79
C ARG A 681 16.21 26.70 -31.04
N ILE A 682 17.49 27.05 -31.17
CA ILE A 682 18.60 26.44 -30.43
C ILE A 682 19.22 27.49 -29.51
N LEU A 683 19.34 27.13 -28.23
CA LEU A 683 19.93 27.92 -27.16
C LEU A 683 21.17 27.17 -26.64
N ALA A 684 22.32 27.37 -27.29
CA ALA A 684 23.56 26.67 -26.97
C ALA A 684 24.39 27.48 -25.95
N GLY A 685 24.57 26.93 -24.75
CA GLY A 685 25.15 27.68 -23.63
C GLY A 685 26.66 27.95 -23.74
N ASN A 686 27.44 26.96 -24.20
CA ASN A 686 28.91 26.96 -24.09
C ASN A 686 29.66 26.62 -25.39
N SER A 687 29.17 25.67 -26.20
CA SER A 687 29.72 25.30 -27.51
C SER A 687 28.77 24.36 -28.29
N MET A 688 29.05 24.17 -29.57
CA MET A 688 28.50 23.13 -30.44
C MET A 688 29.61 22.68 -31.40
N THR A 689 29.84 21.36 -31.53
CA THR A 689 30.86 20.80 -32.42
C THR A 689 30.19 19.91 -33.46
N LEU A 690 30.51 20.10 -34.74
CA LEU A 690 30.09 19.22 -35.84
C LEU A 690 31.33 18.49 -36.38
N GLY A 691 31.20 17.19 -36.66
CA GLY A 691 32.27 16.37 -37.21
C GLY A 691 32.45 16.56 -38.73
N THR A 692 33.60 16.12 -39.24
CA THR A 692 33.92 16.14 -40.67
C THR A 692 33.11 15.07 -41.42
N GLY A 693 31.87 15.40 -41.78
CA GLY A 693 30.93 14.52 -42.50
C GLY A 693 29.47 14.71 -42.11
N ASP A 694 29.21 15.36 -40.97
CA ASP A 694 27.86 15.64 -40.48
C ASP A 694 27.18 16.77 -41.28
N ASN A 695 25.84 16.78 -41.26
CA ASN A 695 25.04 17.81 -41.93
C ASN A 695 23.99 18.40 -40.98
N LEU A 696 23.81 19.72 -41.02
CA LEU A 696 22.73 20.43 -40.35
C LEU A 696 21.72 20.91 -41.40
N ALA A 697 20.57 20.24 -41.48
CA ALA A 697 19.50 20.55 -42.42
C ALA A 697 18.37 21.30 -41.72
N ALA A 698 18.50 22.62 -41.59
CA ALA A 698 17.56 23.46 -40.87
C ALA A 698 16.62 24.25 -41.82
N GLY A 699 15.33 24.30 -41.47
CA GLY A 699 14.40 25.33 -41.96
C GLY A 699 14.66 26.68 -41.29
N ASN A 700 13.64 27.56 -41.25
CA ASN A 700 13.76 28.85 -40.57
C ASN A 700 14.05 28.68 -39.08
N PHE A 701 15.30 28.94 -38.67
CA PHE A 701 15.78 28.81 -37.31
C PHE A 701 16.30 30.15 -36.75
N THR A 702 16.51 30.18 -35.43
CA THR A 702 17.32 31.21 -34.75
C THR A 702 18.23 30.52 -33.74
N VAL A 703 19.51 30.90 -33.77
CA VAL A 703 20.56 30.48 -32.83
C VAL A 703 21.04 31.71 -32.08
N GLU A 704 21.05 31.65 -30.76
CA GLU A 704 21.69 32.64 -29.89
C GLU A 704 22.89 31.96 -29.22
N LEU A 705 24.09 32.53 -29.38
CA LEU A 705 25.35 32.03 -28.83
C LEU A 705 25.84 33.00 -27.75
N SER A 706 25.91 32.56 -26.50
CA SER A 706 26.30 33.44 -25.37
C SER A 706 27.80 33.48 -25.08
N SER A 707 28.56 32.44 -25.44
CA SER A 707 30.02 32.33 -25.35
C SER A 707 30.50 31.09 -26.11
N MET A 708 31.74 31.12 -26.63
CA MET A 708 32.52 29.92 -26.94
C MET A 708 33.97 30.08 -26.47
N ASN A 709 34.55 29.00 -25.97
CA ASN A 709 36.00 28.78 -25.96
C ASN A 709 36.25 27.49 -26.73
N LEU A 710 36.99 27.54 -27.84
CA LEU A 710 37.49 26.32 -28.48
C LEU A 710 38.69 25.80 -27.68
N VAL A 711 38.63 24.52 -27.29
CA VAL A 711 39.74 23.81 -26.63
C VAL A 711 40.40 22.88 -27.66
N GLU A 712 41.71 22.68 -27.54
CA GLU A 712 42.54 21.93 -28.50
C GLU A 712 42.02 20.51 -28.78
N GLY A 713 42.14 20.05 -30.04
CA GLY A 713 42.10 18.60 -30.34
C GLY A 713 41.31 18.11 -31.56
N GLY A 714 40.83 18.97 -32.46
CA GLY A 714 40.09 18.54 -33.66
C GLY A 714 40.31 19.44 -34.88
N GLU A 715 40.06 18.90 -36.08
CA GLU A 715 40.08 19.65 -37.35
C GLU A 715 39.05 20.81 -37.30
N GLY A 716 39.39 21.96 -37.88
CA GLY A 716 38.60 23.19 -37.75
C GLY A 716 37.22 23.14 -38.44
N LEU A 717 36.29 23.99 -37.95
CA LEU A 717 34.92 24.11 -38.46
C LEU A 717 34.90 24.40 -39.97
N ALA A 718 34.50 23.42 -40.79
CA ALA A 718 34.71 23.47 -42.23
C ALA A 718 33.77 24.41 -43.01
N ALA A 719 32.50 24.52 -42.60
CA ALA A 719 31.53 25.42 -43.22
C ALA A 719 30.31 25.67 -42.30
N ILE A 720 29.60 26.78 -42.54
CA ILE A 720 28.20 26.95 -42.17
C ILE A 720 27.42 27.13 -43.48
N ILE A 721 26.32 26.40 -43.62
CA ILE A 721 25.44 26.42 -44.79
C ILE A 721 24.03 26.70 -44.30
N MET A 722 23.39 27.74 -44.84
CA MET A 722 22.00 28.10 -44.54
C MET A 722 21.17 28.07 -45.82
N THR A 723 20.05 27.35 -45.78
CA THR A 723 19.05 27.27 -46.86
C THR A 723 17.69 27.88 -46.47
N GLY A 724 17.70 28.69 -45.40
CA GLY A 724 16.55 29.42 -44.84
C GLY A 724 16.90 30.03 -43.47
N GLY A 725 16.01 30.87 -42.93
CA GLY A 725 16.19 31.52 -41.62
C GLY A 725 17.05 32.78 -41.62
N ALA A 726 17.29 33.33 -40.43
CA ALA A 726 18.11 34.53 -40.21
C ALA A 726 19.11 34.28 -39.07
N LEU A 727 20.37 34.67 -39.29
CA LEU A 727 21.43 34.53 -38.31
C LEU A 727 21.66 35.89 -37.65
N ASN A 728 21.10 36.07 -36.45
CA ASN A 728 21.21 37.30 -35.68
C ASN A 728 22.44 37.23 -34.77
N LEU A 729 23.44 38.07 -35.06
CA LEU A 729 24.62 38.21 -34.21
C LEU A 729 24.39 39.41 -33.28
N LEU A 730 24.07 39.13 -32.01
CA LEU A 730 23.87 40.18 -31.00
C LEU A 730 25.21 40.77 -30.55
N ASP A 731 25.17 42.03 -30.09
CA ASP A 731 26.33 42.86 -29.74
C ASP A 731 27.42 42.10 -28.95
N GLY A 732 28.62 42.03 -29.50
CA GLY A 732 29.82 41.56 -28.79
C GLY A 732 30.24 40.10 -28.99
N LEU A 733 29.74 39.39 -30.02
CA LEU A 733 30.27 38.07 -30.37
C LEU A 733 31.70 38.16 -30.95
N THR A 734 32.71 38.01 -30.09
CA THR A 734 34.10 37.84 -30.52
C THR A 734 34.34 36.44 -31.07
N LEU A 735 34.58 36.33 -32.38
CA LEU A 735 35.04 35.09 -33.01
C LEU A 735 36.56 34.93 -32.82
N ASP A 736 37.00 34.39 -31.68
CA ASP A 736 38.42 34.10 -31.46
C ASP A 736 38.88 32.90 -32.32
N VAL A 737 39.94 33.12 -33.10
CA VAL A 737 40.55 32.13 -34.01
C VAL A 737 42.06 32.01 -33.78
N SER A 738 42.56 32.45 -32.62
CA SER A 738 43.99 32.59 -32.27
C SER A 738 44.81 31.28 -32.25
N GLY A 739 44.16 30.11 -32.27
CA GLY A 739 44.82 28.81 -32.08
C GLY A 739 45.62 28.25 -33.27
N ILE A 740 45.54 28.82 -34.47
CA ILE A 740 46.12 28.20 -35.69
C ILE A 740 47.21 29.08 -36.32
N LEU A 741 48.48 28.67 -36.19
CA LEU A 741 49.60 29.34 -36.89
C LEU A 741 50.61 28.36 -37.53
N ALA A 742 50.15 27.54 -38.47
CA ALA A 742 51.05 26.90 -39.44
C ALA A 742 51.56 27.96 -40.46
N ARG A 743 52.87 28.03 -40.65
CA ARG A 743 53.60 29.25 -41.08
C ARG A 743 53.44 29.68 -42.56
N SER A 744 52.42 29.22 -43.27
CA SER A 744 52.14 29.57 -44.67
C SER A 744 50.69 29.28 -45.12
N GLY A 745 49.71 29.39 -44.23
CA GLY A 745 48.29 29.18 -44.55
C GLY A 745 47.49 30.47 -44.66
N THR A 746 46.64 30.60 -45.68
CA THR A 746 45.54 31.57 -45.70
C THR A 746 44.37 31.02 -44.92
N MET A 747 43.87 31.75 -43.93
CA MET A 747 42.60 31.42 -43.27
C MET A 747 41.44 32.03 -44.06
N SER A 748 40.53 31.19 -44.54
CA SER A 748 39.32 31.58 -45.27
C SER A 748 38.13 30.82 -44.72
N PHE A 749 37.29 31.48 -43.92
CA PHE A 749 35.95 30.97 -43.65
C PHE A 749 35.05 31.26 -44.84
N ARG A 750 34.12 30.36 -45.15
CA ARG A 750 33.20 30.51 -46.29
C ARG A 750 31.76 30.22 -45.88
N ILE A 751 30.99 31.29 -45.70
CA ILE A 751 29.53 31.22 -45.76
C ILE A 751 29.20 30.85 -47.21
N THR A 752 28.72 29.62 -47.42
CA THR A 752 28.70 29.01 -48.77
C THR A 752 27.33 29.14 -49.46
N ASP A 753 26.26 29.34 -48.68
CA ASP A 753 24.93 29.71 -49.17
C ASP A 753 24.24 30.62 -48.13
N ILE A 754 23.43 31.55 -48.63
CA ILE A 754 22.58 32.50 -47.86
C ILE A 754 21.21 32.69 -48.54
N SER A 755 20.87 31.87 -49.54
CA SER A 755 19.76 32.11 -50.47
C SER A 755 18.37 31.97 -49.83
N GLY A 756 17.92 33.08 -49.22
CA GLY A 756 16.61 33.21 -48.58
C GLY A 756 16.63 33.87 -47.19
N GLY A 757 17.81 34.18 -46.64
CA GLY A 757 17.97 34.78 -45.32
C GLY A 757 18.61 36.18 -45.32
N THR A 758 18.62 36.82 -44.15
CA THR A 758 19.44 38.00 -43.84
C THR A 758 20.47 37.68 -42.76
N LEU A 759 21.60 38.40 -42.80
CA LEU A 759 22.63 38.41 -41.77
C LEU A 759 22.60 39.78 -41.12
N GLU A 760 22.18 39.86 -39.86
CA GLU A 760 21.95 41.11 -39.14
C GLU A 760 22.81 41.15 -37.86
N GLY A 761 23.53 42.26 -37.66
CA GLY A 761 24.50 42.43 -36.57
C GLY A 761 25.89 42.91 -37.00
N LEU A 762 26.25 42.81 -38.29
CA LEU A 762 27.48 43.38 -38.84
C LEU A 762 27.17 44.75 -39.48
N SER A 763 27.55 45.82 -38.79
CA SER A 763 27.19 47.20 -39.11
C SER A 763 28.34 48.02 -39.72
N SER A 764 29.59 47.65 -39.41
CA SER A 764 30.78 48.38 -39.84
C SER A 764 32.03 47.49 -39.90
N ALA A 765 33.10 48.00 -40.52
CA ALA A 765 34.42 47.36 -40.47
C ALA A 765 35.10 47.49 -39.08
N GLU A 766 34.56 48.31 -38.17
CA GLU A 766 35.07 48.47 -36.79
C GLU A 766 34.60 47.33 -35.87
N ASP A 767 33.55 46.60 -36.28
CA ASP A 767 32.98 45.46 -35.53
C ASP A 767 33.99 44.27 -35.46
N PHE A 768 34.96 44.24 -36.38
CA PHE A 768 36.16 43.39 -36.29
C PHE A 768 37.23 44.02 -35.37
N SER A 769 36.96 44.04 -34.06
CA SER A 769 37.95 44.52 -33.08
C SER A 769 39.16 43.57 -32.96
N LEU A 770 40.24 43.88 -33.71
CA LEU A 770 41.55 43.28 -33.49
C LEU A 770 42.13 43.77 -32.16
N ALA A 771 41.79 43.07 -31.09
CA ALA A 771 42.31 43.33 -29.75
C ALA A 771 43.85 43.17 -29.72
N GLU A 772 44.51 44.23 -29.26
CA GLU A 772 45.97 44.41 -29.13
C GLU A 772 46.80 44.45 -30.43
N ALA A 773 47.45 45.60 -30.66
CA ALA A 773 48.17 45.90 -31.88
C ALA A 773 49.56 45.25 -31.94
N ALA A 774 49.67 44.08 -32.57
CA ALA A 774 50.95 43.38 -32.79
C ALA A 774 51.32 43.14 -34.26
N HIS A 775 50.34 42.93 -35.17
CA HIS A 775 50.61 42.29 -36.48
C HIS A 775 50.12 43.04 -37.73
N GLY A 776 49.50 44.22 -37.61
CA GLY A 776 49.44 45.22 -38.68
C GLY A 776 48.77 44.82 -40.01
N TRP A 777 47.74 43.98 -39.97
CA TRP A 777 46.95 43.61 -41.15
C TRP A 777 46.06 44.76 -41.61
N ASN A 778 45.82 44.87 -42.92
CA ASN A 778 44.84 45.79 -43.51
C ASN A 778 43.60 45.02 -43.98
N VAL A 779 42.41 45.56 -43.72
CA VAL A 779 41.19 45.18 -44.45
C VAL A 779 41.26 45.80 -45.85
N LEU A 780 41.10 44.99 -46.89
CA LEU A 780 41.11 45.47 -48.29
C LEU A 780 39.71 45.69 -48.84
N ASP A 781 38.77 44.80 -48.53
CA ASP A 781 37.42 44.82 -49.07
C ASP A 781 36.43 44.08 -48.16
N TYR A 782 35.15 44.49 -48.21
CA TYR A 782 34.02 43.82 -47.58
C TYR A 782 32.83 43.83 -48.54
N ASP A 783 32.56 42.68 -49.17
CA ASP A 783 31.42 42.53 -50.06
C ASP A 783 30.17 42.14 -49.25
N ALA A 784 29.36 43.15 -48.92
CA ALA A 784 28.08 42.99 -48.23
C ALA A 784 27.04 42.13 -48.99
N SER A 785 27.27 41.80 -50.27
CA SER A 785 26.40 40.90 -51.04
C SER A 785 26.81 39.41 -50.98
N THR A 786 28.02 39.10 -50.51
CA THR A 786 28.52 37.73 -50.35
C THR A 786 29.06 37.41 -48.95
N GLY A 787 29.20 38.40 -48.07
CA GLY A 787 29.74 38.25 -46.72
C GLY A 787 31.26 38.10 -46.66
N ILE A 788 31.97 38.33 -47.77
CA ILE A 788 33.42 38.10 -47.88
C ILE A 788 34.19 39.31 -47.32
N VAL A 789 35.01 39.08 -46.30
CA VAL A 789 36.03 40.02 -45.80
C VAL A 789 37.39 39.62 -46.37
N THR A 790 38.08 40.54 -47.04
CA THR A 790 39.42 40.31 -47.61
C THR A 790 40.49 41.03 -46.79
N LEU A 791 41.45 40.28 -46.25
CA LEU A 791 42.57 40.83 -45.44
C LEU A 791 43.91 40.73 -46.18
N SER A 792 44.81 41.66 -45.87
CA SER A 792 46.16 41.75 -46.44
C SER A 792 47.23 41.94 -45.36
N VAL A 793 48.33 41.21 -45.50
CA VAL A 793 49.59 41.52 -44.82
C VAL A 793 50.31 42.60 -45.65
N PRO A 794 50.77 43.72 -45.06
CA PRO A 794 51.61 44.68 -45.77
C PRO A 794 52.88 44.00 -46.29
N GLU A 795 53.26 44.26 -47.55
CA GLU A 795 54.59 43.86 -48.02
C GLU A 795 55.67 44.51 -47.12
N PRO A 796 56.77 43.79 -46.80
CA PRO A 796 57.82 44.30 -45.93
C PRO A 796 58.49 45.51 -46.57
N SER A 797 58.13 46.71 -46.09
CA SER A 797 58.55 47.98 -46.69
C SER A 797 60.06 48.04 -46.94
N CYS A 798 60.46 48.57 -48.11
CA CYS A 798 61.82 48.47 -48.62
C CYS A 798 62.90 49.17 -47.76
N ALA A 799 62.50 49.89 -46.72
CA ALA A 799 63.38 50.51 -45.72
C ALA A 799 64.30 49.48 -45.02
N LEU A 800 63.86 48.24 -44.79
CA LEU A 800 64.65 47.24 -44.07
C LEU A 800 65.81 46.66 -44.91
N LEU A 801 65.63 46.56 -46.23
CA LEU A 801 66.67 46.10 -47.17
C LEU A 801 67.81 47.12 -47.35
N GLY A 802 67.52 48.42 -47.18
CA GLY A 802 68.54 49.48 -47.20
C GLY A 802 69.52 49.42 -46.01
N LEU A 803 69.03 49.05 -44.82
CA LEU A 803 69.86 48.95 -43.62
C LEU A 803 70.69 47.65 -43.58
N LEU A 804 70.11 46.52 -44.00
CA LEU A 804 70.83 45.24 -44.07
C LEU A 804 71.95 45.23 -45.13
N SER A 805 71.75 45.91 -46.26
CA SER A 805 72.79 46.05 -47.29
C SER A 805 73.96 46.94 -46.85
N MET A 806 73.71 48.00 -46.07
CA MET A 806 74.78 48.87 -45.58
C MET A 806 75.59 48.27 -44.41
N ALA A 807 74.96 47.41 -43.59
CA ALA A 807 75.67 46.62 -42.58
C ALA A 807 76.64 45.59 -43.20
N ALA A 808 76.22 44.91 -44.27
CA ALA A 808 77.07 43.95 -44.99
C ALA A 808 78.29 44.58 -45.68
N LEU A 809 78.15 45.83 -46.16
CA LEU A 809 79.24 46.54 -46.86
C LEU A 809 80.31 47.09 -45.91
N LEU A 810 79.96 47.44 -44.68
CA LEU A 810 80.92 47.89 -43.65
C LEU A 810 81.70 46.73 -43.02
N ALA A 811 81.17 45.50 -43.03
CA ALA A 811 81.87 44.31 -42.56
C ALA A 811 82.96 43.80 -43.53
N THR A 812 83.01 44.29 -44.77
CA THR A 812 83.87 43.76 -45.84
C THR A 812 84.92 44.75 -46.39
N ARG A 813 85.04 45.96 -45.81
CA ARG A 813 86.06 46.95 -46.21
C ARG A 813 86.74 47.70 -45.05
N ARG A 814 87.45 46.96 -44.20
CA ARG A 814 88.78 47.39 -43.68
C ARG A 814 89.60 46.21 -43.16
N ARG A 815 90.86 46.19 -43.59
CA ARG A 815 91.89 45.13 -43.42
C ARG A 815 91.73 43.90 -44.33
N ALA A 816 92.77 43.38 -44.99
CA ALA A 816 94.19 43.84 -45.09
C ALA A 816 94.93 44.06 -43.75
#